data_AF-A0A3C0XGU5-F1
#
_entry.id   AF-A0A3C0XGU5-F1
#
_cell.length_a   1.000
_cell.length_b   1.000
_cell.length_c   1.000
_cell.angle_alpha   90.00
_cell.angle_beta   90.00
_cell.angle_gamma   90.00
#
_symmetry.space_group_name_H-M   'P 1'
#
loop_
_entity.id
_entity.type
_entity.pdbx_description
1 polymer ?
#
loop_
_entity_poly.entity_id
_entity_poly.type
_entity_poly.pdbx_seq_one_letter_code
_entity_poly.pdbx_strand_id
1 'polypeptide(L)'
;MPPVFALWDALSGLPHDVHPSAPAARNRRPCAPCRGSASTAPGAPVLAREPGRTQIVRFVVAPEHCLGPVTSSAVGTLSRLTTPRSAAAPPFSGGIPPQAYRRAILRAPVASGNAPKRPSRRGPSRPAGRATAKTQSSGAPSTTTRTERSELARLRAENVRLVNETKEALERQTAIGEILRAIAGSPTDIHPVLEAITASAIRFCAAEDALVMLPEGQMLRLAAHTGPVPIPDSLSYPLDGSSMSATAFAQGRVLHVRDLQAETGSFPAGAANARASGYHTALVAPLLREGTTIGTIGLRRSDTRPFTDRQIDLLRTFADQAVIAIENVRLFNETKEALERQTATAEVLQVISRSAFDLQSVLDTVIESAVRLCGGSGGIIWRRDGEVYRYAAGTAPSRRRSAPTVLRPGVDDLVVTRAALAKRPVQVADVQADEGYAHSGAGLVGPRTRLAIPLLREGVPIGVLAVTRLDVRPFTEDEIRVLTTFADQAVIAIENVRLFNETQEALDRQTATAELLTVISRSASDLQPVFDAIVQSAVRLCGADFATFWRPKDDGFAMVAGGNPNSDIQAMLQSQLHRPHRGSVIGRAALERRIIHLPDAFADPEINPDRTTPTPGQARSALGVPIVRGDEVVGIIGIGRDEVRPFSEAEVGLVQTFADQAAIAIENVRLFNEIREKSAQLEVANDELGAASRHKSEFLANMSHELRTPLNAIIGFSDVLEQRLFGELNERQADYTRDIASSGRHLLDLVNEILDLSKVEAGRMELEPSEFALAETIRGAVAFVRERAAGHGIALGADLPADLGTVIADERKVRQVLLNLLSNAVKFTPDGGTVGVHARRGDSEVEVSVRDTGIGIAPEDQAKVFDEFRQVGKPSDQSREGTGLGLTLAKRFIELHGGRIWIESEVGKGTTFTFAIPVAKSAAAPA
;
A
#
# COMPACT_ATOMS: atom_id res chain seq x y z
N MET A 1 -55.60 -11.53 -57.15
CA MET A 1 -56.48 -10.36 -57.34
C MET A 1 -56.65 -9.64 -55.99
N PRO A 2 -56.93 -8.32 -55.98
CA PRO A 2 -56.23 -7.35 -55.13
C PRO A 2 -57.28 -6.59 -54.26
N PRO A 3 -57.38 -5.23 -54.05
CA PRO A 3 -56.52 -4.05 -54.31
C PRO A 3 -56.27 -3.14 -53.06
N VAL A 4 -55.52 -2.01 -53.05
CA VAL A 4 -54.38 -1.44 -53.83
C VAL A 4 -53.84 -0.20 -53.04
N PHE A 5 -52.53 0.12 -53.18
CA PHE A 5 -51.83 1.44 -53.12
C PHE A 5 -52.52 2.69 -52.50
N ALA A 6 -51.87 3.41 -51.58
CA ALA A 6 -50.96 4.58 -51.83
C ALA A 6 -51.72 5.90 -52.10
N LEU A 7 -51.13 7.10 -52.15
CA LEU A 7 -49.74 7.60 -52.25
C LEU A 7 -49.67 8.99 -51.53
N TRP A 8 -48.48 9.60 -51.42
CA TRP A 8 -48.14 11.05 -51.61
C TRP A 8 -49.21 12.18 -51.56
N ASP A 9 -48.88 13.44 -51.30
CA ASP A 9 -47.64 14.15 -50.94
C ASP A 9 -48.07 15.51 -50.31
N ALA A 10 -47.43 16.00 -49.25
CA ALA A 10 -46.35 16.99 -49.25
C ALA A 10 -46.75 18.47 -49.53
N LEU A 11 -45.99 19.39 -48.90
CA LEU A 11 -45.82 20.81 -49.25
C LEU A 11 -47.11 21.67 -49.25
N SER A 12 -47.33 22.59 -48.31
CA SER A 12 -46.54 23.84 -48.18
C SER A 12 -47.16 24.76 -47.10
N GLY A 13 -46.40 25.74 -46.62
CA GLY A 13 -46.99 27.05 -46.28
C GLY A 13 -47.42 27.32 -44.84
N LEU A 14 -46.41 27.61 -44.00
CA LEU A 14 -46.44 28.69 -43.01
C LEU A 14 -46.89 30.05 -43.64
N PRO A 15 -47.17 31.15 -42.88
CA PRO A 15 -47.01 31.37 -41.43
C PRO A 15 -48.21 32.10 -40.76
N HIS A 16 -47.92 32.67 -39.58
CA HIS A 16 -48.67 33.66 -38.79
C HIS A 16 -49.81 33.13 -37.92
N ASP A 17 -49.98 33.56 -36.67
CA ASP A 17 -49.18 34.21 -35.61
C ASP A 17 -50.23 34.62 -34.55
N VAL A 18 -49.82 35.25 -33.46
CA VAL A 18 -50.71 35.96 -32.52
C VAL A 18 -51.54 35.05 -31.59
N HIS A 19 -50.84 34.50 -30.60
CA HIS A 19 -51.26 34.56 -29.19
C HIS A 19 -51.87 35.94 -28.85
N PRO A 20 -52.84 36.07 -27.92
CA PRO A 20 -52.50 35.83 -26.50
C PRO A 20 -53.63 35.42 -25.52
N SER A 21 -53.17 35.19 -24.29
CA SER A 21 -53.83 35.45 -23.00
C SER A 21 -54.99 34.56 -22.50
N ALA A 22 -54.68 33.89 -21.38
CA ALA A 22 -55.56 33.44 -20.29
C ALA A 22 -56.23 34.66 -19.57
N PRO A 23 -56.92 34.57 -18.40
CA PRO A 23 -57.11 33.41 -17.49
C PRO A 23 -58.53 33.28 -16.85
N ALA A 24 -58.74 32.23 -16.04
CA ALA A 24 -59.48 32.30 -14.77
C ALA A 24 -59.37 30.99 -13.95
N ALA A 25 -59.24 31.12 -12.63
CA ALA A 25 -59.19 29.99 -11.69
C ALA A 25 -60.56 29.67 -11.07
N ARG A 26 -60.72 28.47 -10.48
CA ARG A 26 -61.52 28.30 -9.24
C ARG A 26 -61.19 27.03 -8.44
N ASN A 27 -61.01 27.24 -7.13
CA ASN A 27 -60.80 26.21 -6.11
C ASN A 27 -62.03 25.31 -5.86
N ARG A 28 -61.78 24.09 -5.37
CA ARG A 28 -62.36 23.58 -4.09
C ARG A 28 -61.65 22.30 -3.59
N ARG A 29 -61.18 22.33 -2.34
CA ARG A 29 -60.76 21.19 -1.49
C ARG A 29 -61.96 20.80 -0.56
N PRO A 30 -61.79 19.98 0.51
CA PRO A 30 -61.62 18.52 0.53
C PRO A 30 -62.62 17.83 1.50
N CYS A 31 -62.54 16.50 1.67
CA CYS A 31 -63.10 15.78 2.84
C CYS A 31 -62.05 14.85 3.47
N ALA A 32 -62.20 14.59 4.78
CA ALA A 32 -61.18 14.03 5.67
C ALA A 32 -61.37 12.50 5.97
N PRO A 33 -60.39 11.81 6.58
CA PRO A 33 -60.36 10.35 6.69
C PRO A 33 -60.79 9.78 8.07
N CYS A 34 -61.09 8.47 8.10
CA CYS A 34 -61.30 7.69 9.33
C CYS A 34 -60.12 6.74 9.63
N ARG A 35 -59.98 6.34 10.90
CA ARG A 35 -58.81 5.61 11.45
C ARG A 35 -58.99 4.08 11.44
N GLY A 36 -57.88 3.35 11.42
CA GLY A 36 -57.76 1.91 11.72
C GLY A 36 -56.31 1.53 12.06
N SER A 37 -56.07 0.57 12.96
CA SER A 37 -54.78 0.39 13.67
C SER A 37 -54.23 -1.05 13.67
N ALA A 38 -52.91 -1.21 13.46
CA ALA A 38 -52.00 -2.31 13.91
C ALA A 38 -50.65 -2.12 13.17
N SER A 39 -49.46 -2.03 13.79
CA SER A 39 -48.69 -2.96 14.66
C SER A 39 -47.66 -3.80 13.90
N THR A 40 -46.45 -3.87 14.49
CA THR A 40 -45.36 -4.86 14.30
C THR A 40 -44.44 -4.79 13.06
N ALA A 41 -43.16 -5.11 13.29
CA ALA A 41 -42.01 -4.92 12.41
C ALA A 41 -41.58 -6.20 11.65
N PRO A 42 -40.77 -6.12 10.58
CA PRO A 42 -40.31 -7.29 9.82
C PRO A 42 -39.00 -7.88 10.36
N GLY A 43 -38.92 -9.22 10.38
CA GLY A 43 -37.70 -10.01 10.56
C GLY A 43 -37.16 -10.56 9.24
N ALA A 44 -35.94 -11.10 9.27
CA ALA A 44 -35.23 -11.64 8.09
C ALA A 44 -35.75 -13.03 7.62
N PRO A 45 -35.46 -13.42 6.36
CA PRO A 45 -35.61 -14.80 5.89
C PRO A 45 -34.26 -15.54 5.77
N VAL A 46 -34.28 -16.86 5.98
CA VAL A 46 -33.16 -17.80 5.78
C VAL A 46 -33.68 -19.05 5.05
N LEU A 47 -32.97 -19.45 3.99
CA LEU A 47 -32.89 -20.77 3.32
C LEU A 47 -34.15 -21.63 3.07
N ALA A 48 -34.29 -22.09 1.82
CA ALA A 48 -34.98 -23.32 1.44
C ALA A 48 -34.15 -24.11 0.40
N ARG A 49 -34.37 -25.43 0.30
CA ARG A 49 -33.53 -26.40 -0.46
C ARG A 49 -34.11 -26.81 -1.83
N GLU A 50 -33.20 -27.24 -2.69
CA GLU A 50 -33.31 -28.02 -3.95
C GLU A 50 -34.10 -29.35 -3.83
N PRO A 51 -34.58 -30.02 -4.93
CA PRO A 51 -33.69 -30.67 -5.94
C PRO A 51 -34.20 -30.86 -7.39
N GLY A 52 -33.30 -31.22 -8.35
CA GLY A 52 -33.67 -31.94 -9.60
C GLY A 52 -32.75 -31.72 -10.83
N ARG A 53 -32.16 -32.79 -11.39
CA ARG A 53 -31.15 -32.77 -12.50
C ARG A 53 -31.73 -32.90 -13.92
N THR A 54 -31.02 -32.32 -14.91
CA THR A 54 -30.66 -32.98 -16.20
C THR A 54 -29.28 -32.48 -16.69
N GLN A 55 -28.45 -33.34 -17.30
CA GLN A 55 -27.10 -33.02 -17.86
C GLN A 55 -27.10 -33.01 -19.39
N ILE A 56 -26.23 -32.22 -20.04
CA ILE A 56 -25.52 -32.54 -21.30
C ILE A 56 -24.07 -31.97 -21.25
N VAL A 57 -23.14 -32.60 -21.99
CA VAL A 57 -21.67 -32.45 -21.96
C VAL A 57 -21.12 -31.95 -23.31
N ARG A 58 -20.04 -31.13 -23.33
CA ARG A 58 -18.96 -31.02 -24.36
C ARG A 58 -18.00 -29.86 -23.99
N PHE A 59 -16.70 -29.79 -24.35
CA PHE A 59 -15.65 -30.78 -24.65
C PHE A 59 -14.27 -30.05 -24.50
N VAL A 60 -13.16 -30.76 -24.30
CA VAL A 60 -11.79 -30.19 -24.25
C VAL A 60 -11.04 -30.48 -25.55
N VAL A 61 -10.21 -29.55 -26.04
CA VAL A 61 -9.19 -29.81 -27.07
C VAL A 61 -7.89 -29.06 -26.74
N ALA A 62 -6.77 -29.76 -26.88
CA ALA A 62 -5.40 -29.23 -26.96
C ALA A 62 -4.62 -30.07 -28.00
N PRO A 63 -3.55 -29.51 -28.59
CA PRO A 63 -2.28 -30.24 -28.81
C PRO A 63 -1.06 -29.37 -28.38
N GLU A 64 0.09 -29.84 -27.89
CA GLU A 64 1.03 -30.91 -28.33
C GLU A 64 1.81 -30.56 -29.63
N HIS A 65 3.13 -30.78 -29.81
CA HIS A 65 4.22 -31.26 -28.93
C HIS A 65 5.64 -30.92 -29.52
N CYS A 66 6.68 -30.87 -28.66
CA CYS A 66 8.12 -31.19 -28.85
C CYS A 66 9.03 -30.67 -30.01
N LEU A 67 10.23 -30.16 -29.62
CA LEU A 67 11.57 -30.83 -29.76
C LEU A 67 12.71 -30.02 -29.10
N GLY A 68 13.74 -30.68 -28.53
CA GLY A 68 14.99 -30.10 -27.98
C GLY A 68 16.22 -30.92 -28.46
N PRO A 69 17.35 -31.10 -27.72
CA PRO A 69 17.88 -30.43 -26.50
C PRO A 69 19.45 -30.19 -26.55
N VAL A 70 20.20 -30.31 -25.42
CA VAL A 70 21.70 -30.47 -25.24
C VAL A 70 22.53 -29.15 -25.06
N THR A 71 23.40 -28.88 -24.05
CA THR A 71 23.95 -29.64 -22.87
C THR A 71 24.51 -28.77 -21.71
N SER A 72 24.45 -29.33 -20.48
CA SER A 72 25.40 -29.19 -19.32
C SER A 72 25.57 -27.81 -18.63
N SER A 73 25.73 -27.67 -17.30
CA SER A 73 25.80 -28.59 -16.11
C SER A 73 25.45 -27.76 -14.83
N ALA A 74 25.27 -28.25 -13.59
CA ALA A 74 25.23 -29.56 -12.91
C ALA A 74 24.20 -29.43 -11.73
N VAL A 75 23.36 -30.41 -11.38
CA VAL A 75 23.57 -31.60 -10.49
C VAL A 75 24.21 -31.26 -9.11
N GLY A 76 23.59 -31.54 -7.95
CA GLY A 76 22.24 -32.04 -7.68
C GLY A 76 21.93 -32.33 -6.19
N THR A 77 20.64 -32.27 -5.82
CA THR A 77 19.81 -33.30 -5.09
C THR A 77 20.43 -34.14 -3.94
N LEU A 78 19.80 -34.49 -2.80
CA LEU A 78 18.43 -34.57 -2.21
C LEU A 78 18.54 -34.41 -0.64
N SER A 79 17.53 -34.38 0.26
CA SER A 79 16.05 -34.43 0.25
C SER A 79 15.42 -33.88 1.56
N ARG A 80 14.09 -33.64 1.53
CA ARG A 80 13.07 -33.74 2.61
C ARG A 80 13.47 -33.62 4.11
N LEU A 81 12.87 -32.65 4.82
CA LEU A 81 11.80 -32.87 5.83
C LEU A 81 11.20 -31.55 6.40
N THR A 82 9.89 -31.59 6.69
CA THR A 82 9.10 -30.71 7.59
C THR A 82 9.11 -29.18 7.45
N THR A 83 7.93 -28.63 7.11
CA THR A 83 7.53 -27.22 7.25
C THR A 83 7.28 -26.82 8.73
N PRO A 84 7.25 -25.52 9.02
CA PRO A 84 5.95 -24.96 9.45
C PRO A 84 5.56 -23.63 8.77
N ARG A 85 4.25 -23.32 8.83
CA ARG A 85 3.60 -22.14 8.23
C ARG A 85 3.74 -20.88 9.07
N SER A 86 3.72 -19.73 8.40
CA SER A 86 3.28 -18.44 8.94
C SER A 86 1.80 -18.20 8.57
N ALA A 87 0.96 -17.87 9.56
CA ALA A 87 -0.41 -17.34 9.41
C ALA A 87 -0.88 -16.74 10.76
N ALA A 88 -1.89 -15.86 10.75
CA ALA A 88 -2.12 -14.86 11.80
C ALA A 88 -3.39 -15.05 12.70
N ALA A 89 -3.49 -14.16 13.72
CA ALA A 89 -4.64 -13.84 14.59
C ALA A 89 -5.02 -14.86 15.71
N PRO A 90 -5.76 -14.46 16.79
CA PRO A 90 -6.40 -13.17 17.12
C PRO A 90 -6.00 -12.60 18.54
N PRO A 91 -6.57 -11.47 19.04
CA PRO A 91 -6.13 -10.84 20.30
C PRO A 91 -6.89 -11.32 21.54
N PHE A 92 -6.30 -11.14 22.73
CA PHE A 92 -6.96 -11.39 24.03
C PHE A 92 -7.02 -10.13 24.90
N SER A 93 -8.21 -9.84 25.42
CA SER A 93 -8.50 -8.84 26.43
C SER A 93 -8.35 -9.42 27.84
N GLY A 94 -7.90 -8.61 28.81
CA GLY A 94 -7.88 -9.00 30.23
C GLY A 94 -6.98 -8.14 31.10
N GLY A 95 -7.53 -7.07 31.68
CA GLY A 95 -6.82 -6.24 32.67
C GLY A 95 -7.72 -5.89 33.86
N ILE A 96 -7.31 -6.31 35.07
CA ILE A 96 -7.77 -5.83 36.39
C ILE A 96 -6.56 -6.00 37.37
N PRO A 97 -6.48 -5.32 38.53
CA PRO A 97 -5.30 -4.49 38.85
C PRO A 97 -4.49 -4.98 40.07
N PRO A 98 -3.30 -4.40 40.35
CA PRO A 98 -2.46 -4.83 41.46
C PRO A 98 -2.83 -4.15 42.80
N GLN A 99 -3.50 -4.90 43.68
CA GLN A 99 -3.40 -4.72 45.14
C GLN A 99 -3.32 -6.10 45.82
N ALA A 100 -2.76 -6.10 47.03
CA ALA A 100 -2.59 -7.23 47.96
C ALA A 100 -1.54 -8.30 47.60
N TYR A 101 -0.37 -8.19 48.25
CA TYR A 101 0.46 -9.36 48.61
C TYR A 101 0.78 -9.32 50.11
N ARG A 102 0.07 -10.11 50.92
CA ARG A 102 0.40 -10.32 52.34
C ARG A 102 -0.08 -11.70 52.83
N ARG A 103 0.86 -12.66 52.90
CA ARG A 103 0.70 -14.06 53.41
C ARG A 103 -0.26 -14.94 52.58
N ALA A 104 -0.02 -16.23 52.36
CA ALA A 104 0.53 -17.20 53.29
C ALA A 104 1.09 -18.46 52.59
N ILE A 105 2.03 -19.14 53.25
CA ILE A 105 2.23 -20.59 53.14
C ILE A 105 2.27 -21.14 54.56
N LEU A 106 1.41 -22.15 54.84
CA LEU A 106 1.50 -23.25 55.82
C LEU A 106 0.15 -23.61 56.48
N ARG A 107 -0.34 -24.80 56.10
CA ARG A 107 -1.31 -25.70 56.74
C ARG A 107 -0.96 -27.09 56.18
N ALA A 108 -1.03 -28.25 56.84
CA ALA A 108 -1.26 -28.71 58.22
C ALA A 108 -0.80 -30.23 58.22
N PRO A 109 -1.11 -31.18 59.15
CA PRO A 109 -2.07 -31.19 60.28
C PRO A 109 -1.66 -31.99 61.57
N VAL A 110 -2.64 -32.15 62.50
CA VAL A 110 -2.73 -33.16 63.61
C VAL A 110 -1.81 -32.92 64.86
N ALA A 111 -2.20 -33.04 66.14
CA ALA A 111 -3.47 -33.35 66.85
C ALA A 111 -3.62 -32.57 68.19
N SER A 112 -4.82 -32.69 68.81
CA SER A 112 -5.33 -31.99 69.99
C SER A 112 -4.92 -32.53 71.38
N GLY A 113 -4.95 -31.69 72.43
CA GLY A 113 -4.91 -32.13 73.83
C GLY A 113 -5.12 -31.04 74.91
N ASN A 114 -6.38 -30.73 75.24
CA ASN A 114 -6.93 -30.10 76.47
C ASN A 114 -6.09 -29.18 77.40
N ALA A 115 -6.59 -27.95 77.63
CA ALA A 115 -6.56 -27.26 78.93
C ALA A 115 -7.78 -26.30 79.09
N PRO A 116 -8.34 -26.10 80.30
CA PRO A 116 -9.70 -25.55 80.47
C PRO A 116 -9.81 -24.02 80.73
N LYS A 117 -11.07 -23.55 80.64
CA LYS A 117 -11.54 -22.15 80.83
C LYS A 117 -11.19 -21.56 82.21
N ARG A 118 -10.89 -20.25 82.26
CA ARG A 118 -11.02 -19.41 83.46
C ARG A 118 -12.32 -18.59 83.42
N PRO A 119 -13.12 -18.53 84.51
CA PRO A 119 -14.26 -17.63 84.63
C PRO A 119 -13.84 -16.27 85.24
N SER A 120 -14.74 -15.28 85.14
CA SER A 120 -14.61 -13.96 85.76
C SER A 120 -15.10 -13.95 87.21
N ARG A 121 -14.58 -13.01 88.03
CA ARG A 121 -15.40 -11.96 88.67
C ARG A 121 -14.61 -11.02 89.60
N ARG A 122 -15.22 -9.84 89.77
CA ARG A 122 -15.02 -8.78 90.76
C ARG A 122 -14.58 -9.29 92.15
N GLY A 123 -13.67 -8.56 92.80
CA GLY A 123 -13.47 -8.67 94.25
C GLY A 123 -14.55 -7.93 95.05
N PRO A 124 -14.62 -8.17 96.37
CA PRO A 124 -14.97 -7.11 97.31
C PRO A 124 -14.15 -7.11 98.62
N SER A 125 -14.09 -5.92 99.24
CA SER A 125 -14.04 -5.62 100.69
C SER A 125 -13.14 -6.39 101.68
N ARG A 126 -12.31 -5.63 102.41
CA ARG A 126 -11.79 -5.95 103.76
C ARG A 126 -12.92 -6.29 104.76
N PRO A 127 -12.64 -7.06 105.83
CA PRO A 127 -12.44 -6.41 107.13
C PRO A 127 -11.21 -6.95 107.91
N ALA A 128 -11.12 -6.65 109.21
CA ALA A 128 -9.89 -6.59 109.99
C ALA A 128 -9.67 -7.74 111.01
N GLY A 129 -8.43 -7.85 111.51
CA GLY A 129 -8.18 -7.98 112.96
C GLY A 129 -7.79 -9.36 113.52
N ARG A 130 -6.53 -9.44 114.00
CA ARG A 130 -6.02 -10.26 115.14
C ARG A 130 -6.38 -11.75 115.24
N ALA A 131 -5.36 -12.62 115.20
CA ALA A 131 -4.91 -13.40 116.36
C ALA A 131 -3.63 -14.23 116.06
N THR A 132 -2.86 -14.53 117.10
CA THR A 132 -1.64 -15.36 117.08
C THR A 132 -1.93 -16.84 117.36
N ALA A 133 -1.22 -17.77 116.71
CA ALA A 133 -1.00 -19.12 117.23
C ALA A 133 0.34 -19.69 116.75
N LYS A 134 1.07 -20.36 117.66
CA LYS A 134 2.29 -21.12 117.37
C LYS A 134 1.91 -22.56 116.99
N THR A 135 2.63 -23.18 116.07
CA THR A 135 2.87 -24.64 116.12
C THR A 135 4.24 -24.98 115.57
N GLN A 136 5.04 -25.74 116.33
CA GLN A 136 6.25 -26.42 115.84
C GLN A 136 5.88 -27.85 115.46
N SER A 137 6.50 -28.39 114.40
CA SER A 137 6.82 -29.82 114.32
C SER A 137 8.12 -30.01 113.53
N SER A 138 8.76 -31.17 113.68
CA SER A 138 10.20 -31.37 113.49
C SER A 138 10.53 -32.62 112.66
N GLY A 139 11.68 -32.57 111.96
CA GLY A 139 12.31 -33.72 111.28
C GLY A 139 11.78 -33.98 109.86
N ALA A 140 12.61 -34.38 108.88
CA ALA A 140 14.07 -34.51 108.83
C ALA A 140 14.56 -34.34 107.36
N PRO A 141 15.82 -33.96 107.09
CA PRO A 141 16.31 -33.73 105.72
C PRO A 141 16.87 -35.00 105.07
N SER A 142 16.50 -35.27 103.81
CA SER A 142 17.17 -36.29 102.99
C SER A 142 18.49 -35.77 102.42
N THR A 143 19.49 -36.64 102.37
CA THR A 143 20.89 -36.32 102.05
C THR A 143 21.13 -36.20 100.54
N THR A 144 21.31 -34.97 100.04
CA THR A 144 21.97 -34.70 98.75
C THR A 144 23.48 -34.91 98.92
N THR A 145 24.10 -35.72 98.07
CA THR A 145 25.51 -36.07 98.14
C THR A 145 26.44 -34.90 97.77
N ARG A 146 27.71 -35.00 98.17
CA ARG A 146 28.72 -33.95 97.96
C ARG A 146 28.95 -33.65 96.46
N THR A 147 28.80 -34.65 95.60
CA THR A 147 28.89 -34.52 94.14
C THR A 147 27.77 -33.66 93.59
N GLU A 148 26.51 -34.01 93.90
CA GLU A 148 25.30 -33.29 93.48
C GLU A 148 25.29 -31.83 93.92
N ARG A 149 25.82 -31.52 95.12
CA ARG A 149 25.96 -30.11 95.57
C ARG A 149 26.97 -29.31 94.75
N SER A 150 28.06 -29.94 94.30
CA SER A 150 29.06 -29.28 93.43
C SER A 150 28.52 -29.06 92.01
N GLU A 151 27.76 -30.02 91.50
CA GLU A 151 27.12 -29.98 90.19
C GLU A 151 25.98 -28.95 90.17
N LEU A 152 25.16 -28.89 91.21
CA LEU A 152 24.13 -27.85 91.38
C LEU A 152 24.74 -26.44 91.52
N ALA A 153 25.91 -26.29 92.15
CA ALA A 153 26.61 -25.01 92.22
C ALA A 153 27.15 -24.59 90.84
N ARG A 154 27.74 -25.52 90.08
CA ARG A 154 28.17 -25.30 88.69
C ARG A 154 26.99 -24.92 87.80
N LEU A 155 25.90 -25.69 87.81
CA LEU A 155 24.69 -25.42 87.03
C LEU A 155 24.03 -24.09 87.40
N ARG A 156 24.13 -23.63 88.66
CA ARG A 156 23.66 -22.29 89.05
C ARG A 156 24.57 -21.18 88.51
N ALA A 157 25.89 -21.33 88.57
CA ALA A 157 26.81 -20.37 87.97
C ALA A 157 26.64 -20.29 86.44
N GLU A 158 26.43 -21.43 85.79
CA GLU A 158 26.17 -21.56 84.36
C GLU A 158 24.81 -20.96 83.97
N ASN A 159 23.75 -21.15 84.76
CA ASN A 159 22.47 -20.46 84.57
C ASN A 159 22.60 -18.94 84.75
N VAL A 160 23.31 -18.45 85.77
CA VAL A 160 23.53 -17.00 85.94
C VAL A 160 24.30 -16.42 84.76
N ARG A 161 25.30 -17.14 84.24
CA ARG A 161 26.04 -16.77 83.03
C ARG A 161 25.12 -16.71 81.80
N LEU A 162 24.35 -17.77 81.53
CA LEU A 162 23.42 -17.83 80.39
C LEU A 162 22.29 -16.79 80.47
N VAL A 163 21.75 -16.52 81.66
CA VAL A 163 20.75 -15.46 81.89
C VAL A 163 21.34 -14.07 81.64
N ASN A 164 22.61 -13.84 81.99
CA ASN A 164 23.30 -12.62 81.60
C ASN A 164 23.52 -12.58 80.08
N GLU A 165 24.19 -13.56 79.47
CA GLU A 165 24.46 -13.62 78.03
C GLU A 165 23.17 -13.42 77.17
N THR A 166 22.05 -14.03 77.56
CA THR A 166 20.76 -13.84 76.87
C THR A 166 20.14 -12.46 77.08
N LYS A 167 20.26 -11.87 78.29
CA LYS A 167 19.86 -10.47 78.54
C LYS A 167 20.70 -9.51 77.70
N GLU A 168 22.02 -9.73 77.62
CA GLU A 168 22.93 -8.90 76.84
C GLU A 168 22.63 -8.98 75.33
N ALA A 169 22.33 -10.18 74.83
CA ALA A 169 21.88 -10.38 73.45
C ALA A 169 20.56 -9.67 73.15
N LEU A 170 19.60 -9.71 74.09
CA LEU A 170 18.31 -9.03 73.97
C LEU A 170 18.44 -7.50 74.01
N GLU A 171 19.32 -6.96 74.87
CA GLU A 171 19.67 -5.53 74.90
C GLU A 171 20.23 -5.10 73.54
N ARG A 172 21.20 -5.85 72.98
CA ARG A 172 21.79 -5.59 71.66
C ARG A 172 20.77 -5.67 70.52
N GLN A 173 19.90 -6.69 70.51
CA GLN A 173 18.84 -6.82 69.52
C GLN A 173 17.81 -5.69 69.63
N THR A 174 17.49 -5.24 70.84
CA THR A 174 16.56 -4.12 71.05
C THR A 174 17.14 -2.82 70.49
N ALA A 175 18.42 -2.55 70.74
CA ALA A 175 19.12 -1.36 70.23
C ALA A 175 19.17 -1.34 68.69
N ILE A 176 19.58 -2.45 68.07
CA ILE A 176 19.60 -2.59 66.60
C ILE A 176 18.17 -2.45 66.04
N GLY A 177 17.17 -3.04 66.71
CA GLY A 177 15.77 -2.94 66.31
C GLY A 177 15.12 -1.56 66.52
N GLU A 178 15.72 -0.66 67.31
CA GLU A 178 15.35 0.75 67.40
C GLU A 178 15.94 1.54 66.21
N ILE A 179 17.25 1.34 65.92
CA ILE A 179 17.93 1.99 64.78
C ILE A 179 17.32 1.56 63.43
N LEU A 180 17.06 0.27 63.21
CA LEU A 180 16.41 -0.22 61.99
C LEU A 180 14.99 0.35 61.79
N ARG A 181 14.29 0.68 62.89
CA ARG A 181 12.98 1.36 62.81
C ARG A 181 13.11 2.83 62.45
N ALA A 182 14.16 3.52 62.90
CA ALA A 182 14.45 4.89 62.48
C ALA A 182 14.79 4.95 60.98
N ILE A 183 15.67 4.05 60.49
CA ILE A 183 15.99 3.91 59.06
C ILE A 183 14.72 3.70 58.23
N ALA A 184 13.82 2.81 58.66
CA ALA A 184 12.57 2.53 57.96
C ALA A 184 11.52 3.68 58.03
N GLY A 185 11.63 4.58 59.01
CA GLY A 185 10.75 5.72 59.19
C GLY A 185 11.14 6.96 58.37
N SER A 186 12.43 7.13 58.08
CA SER A 186 12.99 8.31 57.42
C SER A 186 13.97 7.92 56.29
N PRO A 187 13.51 7.32 55.18
CA PRO A 187 14.39 6.82 54.11
C PRO A 187 15.10 7.92 53.32
N THR A 188 14.66 9.17 53.40
CA THR A 188 15.19 10.33 52.64
C THR A 188 16.01 11.31 53.49
N ASP A 189 15.93 11.22 54.82
CA ASP A 189 16.60 12.15 55.75
C ASP A 189 17.42 11.38 56.77
N ILE A 190 18.69 11.77 56.87
CA ILE A 190 19.71 11.12 57.68
C ILE A 190 19.63 11.55 59.17
N HIS A 191 19.14 12.76 59.46
CA HIS A 191 19.23 13.33 60.81
C HIS A 191 18.44 12.54 61.87
N PRO A 192 17.15 12.16 61.66
CA PRO A 192 16.39 11.40 62.64
C PRO A 192 17.01 10.01 62.93
N VAL A 193 17.76 9.47 61.95
CA VAL A 193 18.44 8.19 62.09
C VAL A 193 19.72 8.33 62.91
N LEU A 194 20.51 9.38 62.67
CA LEU A 194 21.71 9.67 63.46
C LEU A 194 21.38 10.04 64.91
N GLU A 195 20.29 10.77 65.16
CA GLU A 195 19.76 11.04 66.51
C GLU A 195 19.33 9.76 67.23
N ALA A 196 18.64 8.84 66.53
CA ALA A 196 18.28 7.54 67.10
C ALA A 196 19.52 6.69 67.45
N ILE A 197 20.58 6.80 66.65
CA ILE A 197 21.87 6.13 66.89
C ILE A 197 22.57 6.73 68.12
N THR A 198 22.67 8.07 68.26
CA THR A 198 23.28 8.70 69.45
C THR A 198 22.49 8.40 70.72
N ALA A 199 21.16 8.47 70.68
CA ALA A 199 20.30 8.12 71.81
C ALA A 199 20.44 6.64 72.23
N SER A 200 20.52 5.71 71.27
CA SER A 200 20.79 4.29 71.54
C SER A 200 22.19 4.09 72.13
N ALA A 201 23.20 4.78 71.59
CA ALA A 201 24.58 4.65 72.05
C ALA A 201 24.76 5.06 73.51
N ILE A 202 24.11 6.15 73.95
CA ILE A 202 24.04 6.56 75.37
C ILE A 202 23.40 5.47 76.22
N ARG A 203 22.18 5.05 75.84
CA ARG A 203 21.34 4.14 76.60
C ARG A 203 21.99 2.78 76.85
N PHE A 204 22.68 2.23 75.86
CA PHE A 204 23.24 0.87 75.95
C PHE A 204 24.75 0.83 76.24
N CYS A 205 25.54 1.89 75.97
CA CYS A 205 26.96 1.94 76.36
C CYS A 205 27.20 2.58 77.74
N ALA A 206 26.13 2.99 78.44
CA ALA A 206 26.21 3.75 79.70
C ALA A 206 27.17 4.95 79.58
N ALA A 207 27.05 5.70 78.49
CA ALA A 207 27.64 7.02 78.35
C ALA A 207 26.68 8.06 78.92
N GLU A 208 27.16 9.28 79.15
CA GLU A 208 26.29 10.41 79.48
C GLU A 208 25.91 11.17 78.21
N ASP A 209 26.75 11.08 77.17
CA ASP A 209 26.68 11.91 75.98
C ASP A 209 27.26 11.18 74.76
N ALA A 210 26.66 11.42 73.59
CA ALA A 210 27.06 10.84 72.32
C ALA A 210 26.94 11.84 71.16
N LEU A 211 27.84 11.75 70.19
CA LEU A 211 27.88 12.62 69.03
C LEU A 211 28.34 11.86 67.77
N VAL A 212 27.81 12.25 66.61
CA VAL A 212 28.25 11.79 65.29
C VAL A 212 28.83 12.98 64.53
N MET A 213 30.02 12.79 63.95
CA MET A 213 30.67 13.77 63.07
C MET A 213 30.80 13.19 61.66
N LEU A 214 30.47 13.98 60.64
CA LEU A 214 30.63 13.65 59.22
C LEU A 214 31.60 14.62 58.54
N PRO A 215 32.33 14.20 57.49
CA PRO A 215 33.26 15.05 56.77
C PRO A 215 32.54 16.04 55.84
N GLU A 216 32.96 17.30 55.89
CA GLU A 216 32.58 18.37 54.96
C GLU A 216 33.87 19.06 54.49
N GLY A 217 34.35 18.66 53.31
CA GLY A 217 35.67 19.07 52.82
C GLY A 217 36.81 18.52 53.69
N GLN A 218 37.65 19.43 54.21
CA GLN A 218 38.79 19.09 55.09
C GLN A 218 38.45 19.17 56.60
N MET A 219 37.16 19.27 56.94
CA MET A 219 36.67 19.40 58.31
C MET A 219 35.72 18.24 58.65
N LEU A 220 35.75 17.75 59.88
CA LEU A 220 34.64 17.00 60.48
C LEU A 220 33.67 17.99 61.12
N ARG A 221 32.40 17.96 60.73
CA ARG A 221 31.31 18.73 61.36
C ARG A 221 30.37 17.82 62.13
N LEU A 222 29.73 18.38 63.15
CA LEU A 222 28.69 17.71 63.92
C LEU A 222 27.46 17.44 63.04
N ALA A 223 27.01 16.19 63.01
CA ALA A 223 25.82 15.74 62.26
C ALA A 223 24.67 15.32 63.19
N ALA A 224 24.97 14.82 64.39
CA ALA A 224 23.98 14.58 65.45
C ALA A 224 24.64 14.62 66.83
N HIS A 225 23.85 14.99 67.84
CA HIS A 225 24.25 15.01 69.25
C HIS A 225 23.09 14.55 70.13
N THR A 226 23.41 13.89 71.23
CA THR A 226 22.48 13.66 72.33
C THR A 226 23.29 13.68 73.63
N GLY A 227 22.75 14.31 74.67
CA GLY A 227 23.38 14.34 76.00
C GLY A 227 23.47 15.74 76.60
N PRO A 228 23.90 15.86 77.87
CA PRO A 228 23.94 17.11 78.60
C PRO A 228 25.28 17.86 78.47
N VAL A 229 26.28 17.30 77.78
CA VAL A 229 27.62 17.92 77.68
C VAL A 229 27.57 19.07 76.67
N PRO A 230 27.88 20.32 77.05
CA PRO A 230 27.78 21.47 76.16
C PRO A 230 28.57 21.29 74.86
N ILE A 231 27.95 21.68 73.75
CA ILE A 231 28.53 21.71 72.41
C ILE A 231 28.54 23.15 71.91
N PRO A 232 29.66 23.65 71.36
CA PRO A 232 29.69 24.92 70.64
C PRO A 232 28.88 24.85 69.34
N ASP A 233 28.12 25.92 69.02
CA ASP A 233 27.22 26.01 67.85
C ASP A 233 27.86 25.69 66.48
N SER A 234 29.20 25.71 66.40
CA SER A 234 29.99 25.44 65.19
C SER A 234 31.05 24.35 65.38
N LEU A 235 30.82 23.41 66.30
CA LEU A 235 31.77 22.33 66.62
C LEU A 235 32.22 21.58 65.36
N SER A 236 33.48 21.80 65.00
CA SER A 236 34.14 21.16 63.88
C SER A 236 35.63 21.00 64.14
N TYR A 237 36.24 20.00 63.51
CA TYR A 237 37.67 19.72 63.65
C TYR A 237 38.32 19.61 62.26
N PRO A 238 39.51 20.20 62.03
CA PRO A 238 40.31 19.87 60.85
C PRO A 238 40.70 18.39 60.85
N LEU A 239 40.85 17.82 59.66
CA LEU A 239 41.32 16.44 59.44
C LEU A 239 42.85 16.29 59.61
N ASP A 240 43.42 16.95 60.62
CA ASP A 240 44.86 17.03 60.91
C ASP A 240 45.31 16.14 62.08
N GLY A 241 44.37 15.44 62.75
CA GLY A 241 44.63 14.63 63.94
C GLY A 241 44.61 15.39 65.27
N SER A 242 44.35 16.71 65.28
CA SER A 242 44.31 17.54 66.50
C SER A 242 43.26 17.11 67.56
N SER A 243 42.26 16.33 67.16
CA SER A 243 41.22 15.78 68.03
C SER A 243 41.12 14.25 67.94
N MET A 244 40.47 13.62 68.92
CA MET A 244 40.18 12.18 68.89
C MET A 244 39.29 11.80 67.69
N SER A 245 38.33 12.65 67.29
CA SER A 245 37.50 12.42 66.11
C SER A 245 38.32 12.49 64.82
N ALA A 246 39.17 13.52 64.65
CA ALA A 246 40.04 13.63 63.49
C ALA A 246 41.03 12.46 63.40
N THR A 247 41.59 12.01 64.53
CA THR A 247 42.52 10.88 64.56
C THR A 247 41.84 9.54 64.34
N ALA A 248 40.66 9.30 64.92
CA ALA A 248 39.89 8.08 64.68
C ALA A 248 39.46 8.00 63.20
N PHE A 249 39.09 9.14 62.60
CA PHE A 249 38.80 9.25 61.17
C PHE A 249 40.00 8.86 60.31
N ALA A 250 41.15 9.50 60.54
CA ALA A 250 42.37 9.30 59.76
C ALA A 250 43.01 7.91 59.94
N GLN A 251 42.94 7.33 61.15
CA GLN A 251 43.56 6.03 61.46
C GLN A 251 42.63 4.83 61.27
N GLY A 252 41.34 5.04 60.99
CA GLY A 252 40.37 3.96 60.76
C GLY A 252 40.21 2.99 61.94
N ARG A 253 40.52 3.41 63.17
CA ARG A 253 40.47 2.57 64.38
C ARG A 253 39.80 3.26 65.56
N VAL A 254 39.26 2.46 66.47
CA VAL A 254 38.65 2.95 67.72
C VAL A 254 39.72 3.52 68.66
N LEU A 255 39.44 4.68 69.25
CA LEU A 255 40.30 5.36 70.23
C LEU A 255 39.54 5.50 71.56
N HIS A 256 40.20 5.15 72.67
CA HIS A 256 39.65 5.24 74.02
C HIS A 256 40.65 5.93 74.94
N VAL A 257 40.24 7.03 75.57
CA VAL A 257 41.05 7.80 76.51
C VAL A 257 40.29 7.95 77.82
N ARG A 258 40.95 7.58 78.92
CA ARG A 258 40.36 7.56 80.28
C ARG A 258 40.18 8.95 80.89
N ASP A 259 41.09 9.87 80.58
CA ASP A 259 41.00 11.27 80.97
C ASP A 259 41.61 12.16 79.88
N LEU A 260 40.76 12.67 79.01
CA LEU A 260 41.18 13.52 77.89
C LEU A 260 41.62 14.92 78.35
N GLN A 261 41.27 15.34 79.57
CA GLN A 261 41.75 16.63 80.10
C GLN A 261 43.23 16.57 80.53
N ALA A 262 43.69 15.39 80.95
CA ALA A 262 45.07 15.12 81.34
C ALA A 262 46.00 14.80 80.15
N GLU A 263 45.45 14.57 78.95
CA GLU A 263 46.22 14.35 77.73
C GLU A 263 46.91 15.66 77.28
N THR A 264 48.23 15.59 77.07
CA THR A 264 49.07 16.76 76.72
C THR A 264 49.77 16.65 75.37
N GLY A 265 49.81 15.47 74.75
CA GLY A 265 50.53 15.26 73.48
C GLY A 265 49.62 14.91 72.30
N SER A 266 48.73 13.93 72.46
CA SER A 266 48.11 13.22 71.34
C SER A 266 46.96 13.97 70.67
N PHE A 267 46.18 14.76 71.44
CA PHE A 267 44.93 15.38 70.99
C PHE A 267 44.77 16.82 71.53
N PRO A 268 45.62 17.79 71.14
CA PRO A 268 45.64 19.12 71.75
C PRO A 268 44.30 19.88 71.68
N ALA A 269 43.59 19.81 70.55
CA ALA A 269 42.25 20.40 70.42
C ALA A 269 41.18 19.59 71.17
N GLY A 270 41.31 18.26 71.19
CA GLY A 270 40.45 17.37 71.97
C GLY A 270 40.53 17.62 73.48
N ALA A 271 41.74 17.80 74.02
CA ALA A 271 41.99 18.08 75.43
C ALA A 271 41.54 19.49 75.84
N ALA A 272 41.69 20.48 74.96
CA ALA A 272 41.15 21.82 75.16
C ALA A 272 39.61 21.80 75.25
N ASN A 273 38.94 21.07 74.34
CA ASN A 273 37.48 20.91 74.38
C ASN A 273 37.02 20.11 75.61
N ALA A 274 37.75 19.05 76.00
CA ALA A 274 37.46 18.28 77.22
C ALA A 274 37.39 19.16 78.47
N ARG A 275 38.34 20.09 78.62
CA ARG A 275 38.38 21.07 79.71
C ARG A 275 37.28 22.14 79.60
N ALA A 276 36.93 22.57 78.38
CA ALA A 276 35.89 23.58 78.16
C ALA A 276 34.47 23.05 78.40
N SER A 277 34.17 21.83 77.95
CA SER A 277 32.85 21.19 78.09
C SER A 277 32.73 20.27 79.32
N GLY A 278 33.78 20.12 80.13
CA GLY A 278 33.71 19.43 81.42
C GLY A 278 33.60 17.89 81.36
N TYR A 279 34.14 17.24 80.33
CA TYR A 279 34.14 15.77 80.21
C TYR A 279 35.56 15.19 80.35
N HIS A 280 35.66 13.95 80.82
CA HIS A 280 36.94 13.27 81.11
C HIS A 280 37.14 12.03 80.24
N THR A 281 36.32 10.98 80.39
CA THR A 281 36.45 9.78 79.55
C THR A 281 35.85 10.03 78.16
N ALA A 282 36.58 9.64 77.11
CA ALA A 282 36.13 9.69 75.73
C ALA A 282 36.43 8.39 74.97
N LEU A 283 35.48 7.92 74.18
CA LEU A 283 35.59 6.76 73.31
C LEU A 283 35.06 7.14 71.92
N VAL A 284 35.87 6.97 70.88
CA VAL A 284 35.50 7.33 69.50
C VAL A 284 35.74 6.16 68.56
N ALA A 285 34.71 5.78 67.80
CA ALA A 285 34.79 4.77 66.75
C ALA A 285 34.64 5.42 65.35
N PRO A 286 35.41 4.97 64.35
CA PRO A 286 35.23 5.38 62.96
C PRO A 286 33.98 4.74 62.35
N LEU A 287 33.32 5.45 61.44
CA LEU A 287 32.29 4.90 60.57
C LEU A 287 32.99 4.36 59.30
N LEU A 288 33.14 3.05 59.16
CA LEU A 288 33.92 2.42 58.08
C LEU A 288 33.02 1.84 56.99
N ARG A 289 33.15 2.35 55.75
CA ARG A 289 32.57 1.75 54.54
C ARG A 289 33.68 1.14 53.70
N GLU A 290 33.68 -0.19 53.56
CA GLU A 290 34.65 -0.93 52.72
C GLU A 290 36.12 -0.57 53.05
N GLY A 291 36.42 -0.31 54.33
CA GLY A 291 37.74 0.10 54.81
C GLY A 291 38.05 1.61 54.70
N THR A 292 37.18 2.40 54.08
CA THR A 292 37.28 3.87 54.04
C THR A 292 36.47 4.51 55.16
N THR A 293 37.04 5.45 55.91
CA THR A 293 36.29 6.17 56.95
C THR A 293 35.38 7.25 56.36
N ILE A 294 34.09 7.19 56.65
CA ILE A 294 33.06 8.14 56.19
C ILE A 294 32.51 9.05 57.31
N GLY A 295 33.04 8.93 58.53
CA GLY A 295 32.67 9.74 59.69
C GLY A 295 33.18 9.15 60.99
N THR A 296 32.74 9.67 62.13
CA THR A 296 33.02 9.10 63.46
C THR A 296 31.81 9.18 64.39
N ILE A 297 31.68 8.22 65.30
CA ILE A 297 30.76 8.29 66.45
C ILE A 297 31.57 8.32 67.76
N GLY A 298 31.27 9.28 68.63
CA GLY A 298 31.95 9.50 69.91
C GLY A 298 30.99 9.36 71.09
N LEU A 299 31.50 8.83 72.20
CA LEU A 299 30.86 8.76 73.51
C LEU A 299 31.71 9.51 74.54
N ARG A 300 31.06 10.26 75.44
CA ARG A 300 31.70 11.04 76.50
C ARG A 300 31.09 10.73 77.88
N ARG A 301 31.89 10.89 78.94
CA ARG A 301 31.47 10.88 80.36
C ARG A 301 32.14 12.03 81.12
N SER A 302 31.44 12.57 82.10
CA SER A 302 31.93 13.60 83.04
C SER A 302 32.85 13.05 84.13
N ASP A 303 33.10 11.73 84.14
CA ASP A 303 34.02 11.06 85.06
C ASP A 303 35.11 10.26 84.32
N THR A 304 36.09 9.77 85.08
CA THR A 304 37.27 9.01 84.60
C THR A 304 37.07 7.48 84.59
N ARG A 305 35.81 6.99 84.58
CA ARG A 305 35.52 5.55 84.47
C ARG A 305 35.67 5.10 83.02
N PRO A 306 36.65 4.21 82.71
CA PRO A 306 36.85 3.72 81.35
C PRO A 306 35.61 2.98 80.82
N PHE A 307 35.45 2.97 79.50
CA PHE A 307 34.53 2.06 78.82
C PHE A 307 35.07 0.62 78.86
N THR A 308 34.19 -0.35 79.04
CA THR A 308 34.55 -1.78 79.00
C THR A 308 34.65 -2.28 77.57
N ASP A 309 35.36 -3.39 77.32
CA ASP A 309 35.47 -3.99 75.99
C ASP A 309 34.09 -4.27 75.36
N ARG A 310 33.11 -4.72 76.17
CA ARG A 310 31.71 -4.89 75.75
C ARG A 310 31.07 -3.57 75.28
N GLN A 311 31.36 -2.45 75.92
CA GLN A 311 30.86 -1.12 75.49
C GLN A 311 31.58 -0.64 74.22
N ILE A 312 32.86 -0.99 74.06
CA ILE A 312 33.65 -0.69 72.86
C ILE A 312 33.11 -1.46 71.64
N ASP A 313 32.86 -2.76 71.76
CA ASP A 313 32.30 -3.58 70.69
C ASP A 313 30.84 -3.25 70.37
N LEU A 314 30.08 -2.76 71.37
CA LEU A 314 28.74 -2.25 71.13
C LEU A 314 28.78 -0.91 70.35
N LEU A 315 29.71 0.00 70.67
CA LEU A 315 29.90 1.23 69.88
C LEU A 315 30.37 0.92 68.45
N ARG A 316 31.23 -0.08 68.24
CA ARG A 316 31.56 -0.59 66.89
C ARG A 316 30.30 -1.05 66.15
N THR A 317 29.45 -1.83 66.80
CA THR A 317 28.16 -2.26 66.21
C THR A 317 27.29 -1.05 65.84
N PHE A 318 27.24 0.01 66.65
CA PHE A 318 26.51 1.23 66.31
C PHE A 318 27.15 2.02 65.17
N ALA A 319 28.49 2.03 65.06
CA ALA A 319 29.19 2.59 63.91
C ALA A 319 28.83 1.85 62.61
N ASP A 320 28.82 0.51 62.62
CA ASP A 320 28.43 -0.31 61.47
C ASP A 320 26.98 -0.04 61.05
N GLN A 321 26.05 0.08 62.01
CA GLN A 321 24.65 0.45 61.71
C GLN A 321 24.52 1.88 61.18
N ALA A 322 25.33 2.83 61.64
CA ALA A 322 25.36 4.19 61.12
C ALA A 322 25.84 4.23 59.66
N VAL A 323 26.86 3.45 59.30
CA VAL A 323 27.30 3.32 57.89
C VAL A 323 26.16 2.80 57.01
N ILE A 324 25.46 1.76 57.44
CA ILE A 324 24.32 1.20 56.70
C ILE A 324 23.19 2.24 56.55
N ALA A 325 22.89 3.00 57.60
CA ALA A 325 21.92 4.09 57.54
C ALA A 325 22.29 5.17 56.52
N ILE A 326 23.55 5.63 56.56
CA ILE A 326 24.07 6.69 55.68
C ILE A 326 23.99 6.26 54.21
N GLU A 327 24.44 5.05 53.88
CA GLU A 327 24.38 4.52 52.51
C GLU A 327 22.94 4.27 52.03
N ASN A 328 22.03 3.82 52.90
CA ASN A 328 20.62 3.63 52.54
C ASN A 328 19.95 4.94 52.11
N VAL A 329 20.13 6.02 52.89
CA VAL A 329 19.56 7.35 52.55
C VAL A 329 20.17 7.88 51.25
N ARG A 330 21.49 7.70 51.06
CA ARG A 330 22.17 8.08 49.82
C ARG A 330 21.62 7.32 48.61
N LEU A 331 21.61 5.99 48.65
CA LEU A 331 21.14 5.14 47.55
C LEU A 331 19.67 5.38 47.23
N PHE A 332 18.84 5.63 48.24
CA PHE A 332 17.43 5.95 48.04
C PHE A 332 17.24 7.25 47.27
N ASN A 333 17.98 8.31 47.63
CA ASN A 333 17.94 9.59 46.94
C ASN A 333 18.49 9.50 45.51
N GLU A 334 19.63 8.83 45.30
CA GLU A 334 20.17 8.56 43.94
C GLU A 334 19.17 7.77 43.06
N THR A 335 18.52 6.75 43.61
CA THR A 335 17.50 5.96 42.91
C THR A 335 16.25 6.78 42.59
N LYS A 336 15.81 7.64 43.51
CA LYS A 336 14.67 8.53 43.32
C LYS A 336 14.91 9.51 42.17
N GLU A 337 16.07 10.17 42.14
CA GLU A 337 16.42 11.05 41.02
C GLU A 337 16.48 10.31 39.69
N ALA A 338 17.08 9.11 39.65
CA ALA A 338 17.13 8.30 38.44
C ALA A 338 15.72 7.92 37.94
N LEU A 339 14.79 7.60 38.84
CA LEU A 339 13.39 7.30 38.52
C LEU A 339 12.65 8.54 38.00
N GLU A 340 12.83 9.71 38.61
CA GLU A 340 12.22 10.97 38.15
C GLU A 340 12.70 11.32 36.72
N ARG A 341 14.00 11.16 36.44
CA ARG A 341 14.57 11.33 35.10
C ARG A 341 13.97 10.34 34.09
N GLN A 342 13.90 9.05 34.42
CA GLN A 342 13.30 8.03 33.54
C GLN A 342 11.81 8.28 33.29
N THR A 343 11.05 8.68 34.32
CA THR A 343 9.61 8.94 34.22
C THR A 343 9.34 10.09 33.27
N ALA A 344 10.07 11.21 33.37
CA ALA A 344 9.87 12.36 32.49
C ALA A 344 10.28 12.10 31.02
N THR A 345 11.32 11.29 30.78
CA THR A 345 11.65 10.83 29.42
C THR A 345 10.55 9.90 28.88
N ALA A 346 10.01 9.01 29.70
CA ALA A 346 8.92 8.12 29.34
C ALA A 346 7.60 8.88 29.08
N GLU A 347 7.29 9.94 29.85
CA GLU A 347 6.15 10.83 29.61
C GLU A 347 6.21 11.47 28.22
N VAL A 348 7.36 12.06 27.84
CA VAL A 348 7.55 12.66 26.51
C VAL A 348 7.44 11.61 25.39
N LEU A 349 8.09 10.45 25.53
CA LEU A 349 7.96 9.35 24.57
C LEU A 349 6.51 8.83 24.46
N GLN A 350 5.77 8.79 25.57
CA GLN A 350 4.38 8.36 25.60
C GLN A 350 3.44 9.37 24.93
N VAL A 351 3.70 10.68 25.06
CA VAL A 351 2.94 11.72 24.34
C VAL A 351 3.26 11.69 22.85
N ILE A 352 4.54 11.55 22.46
CA ILE A 352 4.94 11.33 21.04
C ILE A 352 4.22 10.11 20.45
N SER A 353 4.11 9.01 21.22
CA SER A 353 3.44 7.79 20.76
C SER A 353 1.90 7.91 20.69
N ARG A 354 1.26 8.59 21.65
CA ARG A 354 -0.21 8.73 21.70
C ARG A 354 -0.76 9.79 20.76
N SER A 355 0.01 10.86 20.55
CA SER A 355 -0.39 12.05 19.82
C SER A 355 0.60 12.37 18.69
N ALA A 356 1.03 11.34 17.96
CA ALA A 356 2.04 11.43 16.89
C ALA A 356 1.74 12.47 15.79
N PHE A 357 0.48 12.92 15.69
CA PHE A 357 -0.02 13.90 14.71
C PHE A 357 -0.32 15.28 15.32
N ASP A 358 -0.33 15.45 16.64
CA ASP A 358 -0.51 16.74 17.31
C ASP A 358 0.84 17.30 17.75
N LEU A 359 1.51 17.98 16.82
CA LEU A 359 2.80 18.59 17.06
C LEU A 359 2.77 19.59 18.22
N GLN A 360 1.66 20.30 18.43
CA GLN A 360 1.58 21.35 19.44
C GLN A 360 1.61 20.74 20.84
N SER A 361 0.76 19.73 21.09
CA SER A 361 0.73 19.00 22.37
C SER A 361 2.08 18.36 22.70
N VAL A 362 2.76 17.78 21.71
CA VAL A 362 4.11 17.23 21.90
C VAL A 362 5.13 18.31 22.26
N LEU A 363 5.20 19.42 21.51
CA LEU A 363 6.17 20.48 21.77
C LEU A 363 5.92 21.20 23.10
N ASP A 364 4.66 21.42 23.48
CA ASP A 364 4.29 21.97 24.79
C ASP A 364 4.70 21.01 25.93
N THR A 365 4.46 19.69 25.79
CA THR A 365 4.92 18.68 26.77
C THR A 365 6.44 18.62 26.89
N VAL A 366 7.17 18.70 25.77
CA VAL A 366 8.64 18.70 25.75
C VAL A 366 9.20 19.91 26.50
N ILE A 367 8.68 21.12 26.24
CA ILE A 367 9.21 22.33 26.87
C ILE A 367 8.84 22.42 28.36
N GLU A 368 7.65 21.97 28.76
CA GLU A 368 7.27 21.85 30.17
C GLU A 368 8.18 20.86 30.92
N SER A 369 8.43 19.69 30.35
CA SER A 369 9.30 18.66 30.93
C SER A 369 10.75 19.14 31.05
N ALA A 370 11.27 19.79 30.00
CA ALA A 370 12.60 20.40 29.96
C ALA A 370 12.80 21.46 31.06
N VAL A 371 11.83 22.36 31.23
CA VAL A 371 11.86 23.41 32.26
C VAL A 371 11.76 22.80 33.66
N ARG A 372 10.86 21.83 33.87
CA ARG A 372 10.64 21.13 35.14
C ARG A 372 11.89 20.40 35.63
N LEU A 373 12.52 19.59 34.78
CA LEU A 373 13.68 18.77 35.17
C LEU A 373 14.94 19.58 35.45
N CYS A 374 15.15 20.69 34.73
CA CYS A 374 16.36 21.50 34.84
C CYS A 374 16.17 22.71 35.78
N GLY A 375 15.13 22.72 36.62
CA GLY A 375 14.82 23.80 37.54
C GLY A 375 14.80 25.18 36.87
N GLY A 376 14.22 25.26 35.68
CA GLY A 376 14.08 26.49 34.90
C GLY A 376 12.89 27.33 35.36
N SER A 377 12.96 28.65 35.15
CA SER A 377 11.84 29.57 35.36
C SER A 377 10.94 29.73 34.13
N GLY A 378 11.36 29.21 32.98
CA GLY A 378 10.55 29.16 31.76
C GLY A 378 11.37 28.79 30.53
N GLY A 379 10.67 28.36 29.47
CA GLY A 379 11.29 27.94 28.23
C GLY A 379 10.42 28.19 26.99
N ILE A 380 11.05 28.20 25.82
CA ILE A 380 10.44 28.44 24.51
C ILE A 380 11.09 27.51 23.47
N ILE A 381 10.29 26.89 22.61
CA ILE A 381 10.75 26.22 21.39
C ILE A 381 10.47 27.15 20.20
N TRP A 382 11.48 27.31 19.36
CA TRP A 382 11.45 28.03 18.10
C TRP A 382 11.55 27.03 16.95
N ARG A 383 10.76 27.20 15.89
CA ARG A 383 10.87 26.41 14.65
C ARG A 383 11.40 27.30 13.53
N ARG A 384 12.27 26.76 12.68
CA ARG A 384 12.74 27.41 11.46
C ARG A 384 11.63 27.40 10.40
N ASP A 385 11.49 28.52 9.71
CA ASP A 385 10.58 28.75 8.59
C ASP A 385 11.36 29.58 7.55
N GLY A 386 11.85 28.92 6.49
CA GLY A 386 12.85 29.50 5.59
C GLY A 386 14.10 29.97 6.34
N GLU A 387 14.48 31.23 6.17
CA GLU A 387 15.65 31.85 6.83
C GLU A 387 15.35 32.48 8.20
N VAL A 388 14.14 32.29 8.74
CA VAL A 388 13.75 32.88 10.03
C VAL A 388 13.32 31.82 11.04
N TYR A 389 13.36 32.18 12.32
CA TYR A 389 12.88 31.35 13.42
C TYR A 389 11.63 32.01 14.01
N ARG A 390 10.57 31.20 14.18
CA ARG A 390 9.30 31.62 14.77
C ARG A 390 9.01 30.84 16.05
N TYR A 391 8.26 31.46 16.96
CA TYR A 391 7.72 30.80 18.14
C TYR A 391 6.89 29.56 17.75
N ALA A 392 7.08 28.44 18.45
CA ALA A 392 6.29 27.22 18.30
C ALA A 392 5.59 26.79 19.61
N ALA A 393 6.32 26.75 20.73
CA ALA A 393 5.81 26.31 22.04
C ALA A 393 6.50 27.04 23.19
N GLY A 394 5.92 27.04 24.39
CA GLY A 394 6.55 27.70 25.55
C GLY A 394 5.69 27.76 26.82
N THR A 395 6.34 27.77 27.97
CA THR A 395 5.73 27.51 29.30
C THR A 395 5.02 28.73 29.93
N ALA A 396 4.78 29.82 29.21
CA ALA A 396 4.26 31.07 29.76
C ALA A 396 2.98 31.53 29.02
N PRO A 397 1.78 31.32 29.59
CA PRO A 397 0.51 31.69 28.95
C PRO A 397 0.38 33.18 28.61
N SER A 398 1.06 34.05 29.36
CA SER A 398 0.93 35.51 29.31
C SER A 398 1.73 36.21 28.20
N ARG A 399 2.59 35.51 27.44
CA ARG A 399 3.26 36.08 26.24
C ARG A 399 2.55 35.82 24.91
N ARG A 400 1.38 35.17 24.91
CA ARG A 400 0.61 34.77 23.71
C ARG A 400 0.10 35.91 22.79
N ARG A 401 0.42 37.20 23.01
CA ARG A 401 -0.33 38.33 22.39
C ARG A 401 0.44 39.57 21.91
N SER A 402 1.76 39.67 22.04
CA SER A 402 2.51 40.88 21.61
C SER A 402 3.47 40.61 20.44
N ALA A 403 2.91 40.59 19.22
CA ALA A 403 3.59 40.38 17.93
C ALA A 403 4.34 39.03 17.75
N PRO A 404 4.38 38.46 16.52
CA PRO A 404 5.25 37.33 16.24
C PRO A 404 6.70 37.83 16.24
N THR A 405 7.44 37.58 17.32
CA THR A 405 8.90 37.77 17.31
C THR A 405 9.50 36.81 16.29
N VAL A 406 10.01 37.35 15.20
CA VAL A 406 10.69 36.61 14.14
C VAL A 406 12.19 36.84 14.31
N LEU A 407 12.95 35.80 14.64
CA LEU A 407 14.41 35.90 14.78
C LEU A 407 15.12 35.55 13.47
N ARG A 408 16.17 36.31 13.18
CA ARG A 408 17.02 36.22 11.99
C ARG A 408 18.46 35.90 12.42
N PRO A 409 18.97 34.68 12.17
CA PRO A 409 20.37 34.35 12.44
C PRO A 409 21.32 35.33 11.76
N GLY A 410 22.33 35.80 12.50
CA GLY A 410 23.32 36.76 11.98
C GLY A 410 22.85 38.23 11.96
N VAL A 411 21.59 38.50 12.29
CA VAL A 411 21.07 39.87 12.51
C VAL A 411 20.75 40.06 14.00
N ASP A 412 20.04 39.11 14.62
CA ASP A 412 19.81 39.09 16.06
C ASP A 412 20.95 38.32 16.75
N ASP A 413 21.65 38.95 17.70
CA ASP A 413 22.71 38.30 18.50
C ASP A 413 22.19 37.81 19.87
N LEU A 414 21.27 36.86 19.83
CA LEU A 414 20.67 36.24 21.01
C LEU A 414 21.17 34.80 21.18
N VAL A 415 21.12 34.27 22.40
CA VAL A 415 21.49 32.87 22.70
C VAL A 415 20.83 31.85 21.75
N VAL A 416 19.60 32.12 21.31
CA VAL A 416 18.81 31.31 20.37
C VAL A 416 19.46 31.26 18.98
N THR A 417 19.77 32.42 18.40
CA THR A 417 20.37 32.52 17.06
C THR A 417 21.84 32.10 17.07
N ARG A 418 22.58 32.39 18.17
CA ARG A 418 23.93 31.85 18.39
C ARG A 418 23.95 30.32 18.39
N ALA A 419 23.03 29.66 19.09
CA ALA A 419 22.92 28.20 19.09
C ALA A 419 22.58 27.62 17.72
N ALA A 420 21.68 28.27 16.97
CA ALA A 420 21.35 27.88 15.59
C ALA A 420 22.56 27.97 14.65
N LEU A 421 23.31 29.08 14.68
CA LEU A 421 24.52 29.28 13.87
C LEU A 421 25.66 28.33 14.26
N ALA A 422 25.92 28.20 15.56
CA ALA A 422 27.01 27.37 16.08
C ALA A 422 26.72 25.85 16.01
N LYS A 423 25.47 25.45 15.76
CA LYS A 423 24.99 24.06 15.70
C LYS A 423 25.39 23.22 16.92
N ARG A 424 25.47 23.85 18.09
CA ARG A 424 25.77 23.23 19.39
C ARG A 424 25.04 23.96 20.52
N PRO A 425 24.87 23.36 21.71
CA PRO A 425 24.38 24.08 22.88
C PRO A 425 25.20 25.35 23.16
N VAL A 426 24.51 26.46 23.44
CA VAL A 426 25.09 27.74 23.83
C VAL A 426 24.43 28.22 25.11
N GLN A 427 25.24 28.51 26.12
CA GLN A 427 24.82 29.06 27.40
C GLN A 427 25.33 30.49 27.57
N VAL A 428 24.48 31.34 28.13
CA VAL A 428 24.84 32.64 28.70
C VAL A 428 24.64 32.52 30.21
N ALA A 429 25.75 32.57 30.96
CA ALA A 429 25.77 32.40 32.41
C ALA A 429 25.08 33.57 33.15
N ASP A 430 25.30 34.80 32.67
CA ASP A 430 24.55 35.99 33.09
C ASP A 430 24.30 36.92 31.91
N VAL A 431 23.04 37.13 31.58
CA VAL A 431 22.54 38.04 30.54
C VAL A 431 22.94 39.50 30.80
N GLN A 432 23.16 39.91 32.05
CA GLN A 432 23.65 41.26 32.37
C GLN A 432 25.13 41.47 32.03
N ALA A 433 25.91 40.38 31.87
CA ALA A 433 27.34 40.42 31.58
C ALA A 433 27.66 40.08 30.11
N ASP A 434 26.66 39.86 29.27
CA ASP A 434 26.82 39.46 27.86
C ASP A 434 26.58 40.64 26.90
N GLU A 435 27.57 40.94 26.06
CA GLU A 435 27.57 42.12 25.17
C GLU A 435 26.43 42.12 24.13
N GLY A 436 25.99 40.95 23.66
CA GLY A 436 24.86 40.84 22.72
C GLY A 436 23.51 41.16 23.37
N TYR A 437 23.43 41.02 24.70
CA TYR A 437 22.26 41.43 25.47
C TYR A 437 22.28 42.89 25.91
N ALA A 438 23.46 43.54 25.97
CA ALA A 438 23.61 44.94 26.38
C ALA A 438 22.74 45.92 25.55
N HIS A 439 22.60 45.67 24.25
CA HIS A 439 21.82 46.51 23.32
C HIS A 439 20.30 46.21 23.33
N SER A 440 19.88 45.12 23.98
CA SER A 440 18.50 44.60 23.87
C SER A 440 17.49 45.21 24.87
N GLY A 441 17.96 46.03 25.82
CA GLY A 441 17.14 46.54 26.93
C GLY A 441 16.65 45.47 27.94
N ALA A 442 16.92 44.18 27.70
CA ALA A 442 16.41 43.06 28.49
C ALA A 442 17.11 42.87 29.86
N GLY A 443 18.10 43.70 30.18
CA GLY A 443 18.93 43.56 31.38
C GLY A 443 18.30 44.02 32.70
N LEU A 444 17.21 44.81 32.67
CA LEU A 444 16.63 45.42 33.89
C LEU A 444 15.54 44.59 34.58
N VAL A 445 14.73 43.84 33.82
CA VAL A 445 13.71 42.90 34.36
C VAL A 445 13.60 41.70 33.42
N GLY A 446 14.16 40.55 33.80
CA GLY A 446 14.13 39.35 32.97
C GLY A 446 15.00 38.20 33.49
N PRO A 447 15.01 37.04 32.80
CA PRO A 447 15.83 35.90 33.17
C PRO A 447 17.33 36.18 33.00
N ARG A 448 18.10 35.81 34.03
CA ARG A 448 19.54 36.02 34.17
C ARG A 448 20.37 34.94 33.49
N THR A 449 20.09 33.65 33.73
CA THR A 449 20.76 32.56 33.02
C THR A 449 19.92 32.11 31.83
N ARG A 450 20.55 31.83 30.68
CA ARG A 450 19.88 31.24 29.50
C ARG A 450 20.72 30.15 28.86
N LEU A 451 20.06 29.09 28.42
CA LEU A 451 20.63 28.01 27.62
C LEU A 451 19.75 27.84 26.37
N ALA A 452 20.38 27.70 25.21
CA ALA A 452 19.73 27.34 23.96
C ALA A 452 20.42 26.14 23.32
N ILE A 453 19.62 25.22 22.80
CA ILE A 453 20.04 23.97 22.19
C ILE A 453 19.38 23.89 20.80
N PRO A 454 20.15 23.75 19.72
CA PRO A 454 19.58 23.66 18.39
C PRO A 454 18.86 22.33 18.19
N LEU A 455 17.69 22.38 17.56
CA LEU A 455 17.00 21.20 17.05
C LEU A 455 17.66 20.83 15.71
N LEU A 456 18.50 19.79 15.69
CA LEU A 456 19.30 19.41 14.52
C LEU A 456 18.71 18.21 13.78
N ARG A 457 18.42 18.38 12.49
CA ARG A 457 18.14 17.27 11.56
C ARG A 457 19.32 17.13 10.61
N GLU A 458 20.04 16.01 10.67
CA GLU A 458 21.20 15.73 9.79
C GLU A 458 22.25 16.86 9.80
N GLY A 459 22.45 17.51 10.96
CA GLY A 459 23.36 18.66 11.10
C GLY A 459 22.82 19.99 10.56
N VAL A 460 21.54 20.08 10.16
CA VAL A 460 20.85 21.32 9.80
C VAL A 460 19.93 21.75 10.96
N PRO A 461 20.03 22.99 11.46
CA PRO A 461 19.12 23.49 12.50
C PRO A 461 17.73 23.75 11.90
N ILE A 462 16.74 22.98 12.37
CA ILE A 462 15.31 23.10 12.04
C ILE A 462 14.51 23.85 13.13
N GLY A 463 15.17 24.19 14.24
CA GLY A 463 14.58 24.90 15.37
C GLY A 463 15.59 25.11 16.50
N VAL A 464 15.13 25.66 17.62
CA VAL A 464 15.94 25.84 18.84
C VAL A 464 15.04 25.69 20.07
N LEU A 465 15.46 24.88 21.04
CA LEU A 465 14.87 24.80 22.37
C LEU A 465 15.67 25.69 23.32
N ALA A 466 15.00 26.61 24.03
CA ALA A 466 15.65 27.53 24.96
C ALA A 466 15.01 27.44 26.36
N VAL A 467 15.85 27.35 27.39
CA VAL A 467 15.45 27.31 28.81
C VAL A 467 16.15 28.44 29.57
N THR A 468 15.47 29.00 30.56
CA THR A 468 15.90 30.20 31.28
C THR A 468 15.75 30.04 32.80
N ARG A 469 16.54 30.82 33.57
CA ARG A 469 16.45 30.94 35.03
C ARG A 469 16.43 32.42 35.44
N LEU A 470 15.80 32.76 36.56
CA LEU A 470 15.77 34.12 37.11
C LEU A 470 17.03 34.46 37.91
N ASP A 471 17.70 33.44 38.45
CA ASP A 471 18.97 33.49 39.17
C ASP A 471 20.18 33.32 38.24
N VAL A 472 21.35 33.76 38.70
CA VAL A 472 22.66 33.52 38.05
C VAL A 472 23.15 32.15 38.52
N ARG A 473 22.72 31.11 37.81
CA ARG A 473 23.05 29.71 38.09
C ARG A 473 23.21 28.98 36.76
N PRO A 474 24.45 28.83 36.27
CA PRO A 474 24.77 28.04 35.08
C PRO A 474 24.09 26.67 35.08
N PHE A 475 23.66 26.19 33.90
CA PHE A 475 23.27 24.80 33.74
C PHE A 475 24.53 23.92 33.78
N THR A 476 24.40 22.75 34.39
CA THR A 476 25.47 21.75 34.45
C THR A 476 25.55 20.97 33.14
N GLU A 477 26.68 20.32 32.88
CA GLU A 477 26.84 19.40 31.75
C GLU A 477 25.75 18.30 31.73
N ASP A 478 25.31 17.85 32.89
CA ASP A 478 24.26 16.83 33.02
C ASP A 478 22.89 17.37 32.58
N GLU A 479 22.55 18.60 32.98
CA GLU A 479 21.34 19.29 32.54
C GLU A 479 21.38 19.59 31.02
N ILE A 480 22.54 19.99 30.48
CA ILE A 480 22.73 20.22 29.04
C ILE A 480 22.54 18.92 28.25
N ARG A 481 23.07 17.78 28.72
CA ARG A 481 22.86 16.46 28.08
C ARG A 481 21.39 16.05 28.10
N VAL A 482 20.71 16.20 29.24
CA VAL A 482 19.28 15.91 29.37
C VAL A 482 18.44 16.76 28.42
N LEU A 483 18.69 18.07 28.35
CA LEU A 483 17.98 18.98 27.44
C LEU A 483 18.31 18.72 25.97
N THR A 484 19.51 18.25 25.66
CA THR A 484 19.87 17.76 24.31
C THR A 484 19.01 16.55 23.92
N THR A 485 18.83 15.59 24.82
CA THR A 485 17.90 14.46 24.56
C THR A 485 16.47 14.94 24.29
N PHE A 486 15.96 15.94 25.03
CA PHE A 486 14.64 16.52 24.74
C PHE A 486 14.58 17.28 23.40
N ALA A 487 15.67 17.94 23.00
CA ALA A 487 15.79 18.54 21.67
C ALA A 487 15.72 17.47 20.56
N ASP A 488 16.43 16.35 20.72
CA ASP A 488 16.39 15.23 19.76
C ASP A 488 14.98 14.62 19.66
N GLN A 489 14.26 14.47 20.78
CA GLN A 489 12.86 14.03 20.77
C GLN A 489 11.93 15.04 20.07
N ALA A 490 12.16 16.35 20.24
CA ALA A 490 11.42 17.37 19.50
C ALA A 490 11.69 17.33 17.99
N VAL A 491 12.93 17.04 17.56
CA VAL A 491 13.26 16.83 16.13
C VAL A 491 12.45 15.66 15.57
N ILE A 492 12.42 14.52 16.26
CA ILE A 492 11.66 13.33 15.83
C ILE A 492 10.17 13.66 15.69
N ALA A 493 9.58 14.38 16.65
CA ALA A 493 8.18 14.78 16.59
C ALA A 493 7.86 15.73 15.42
N ILE A 494 8.72 16.73 15.17
CA ILE A 494 8.59 17.67 14.04
C ILE A 494 8.65 16.91 12.71
N GLU A 495 9.59 15.98 12.57
CA GLU A 495 9.76 15.20 11.36
C GLU A 495 8.63 14.19 11.12
N ASN A 496 8.12 13.52 12.16
CA ASN A 496 6.97 12.62 12.03
C ASN A 496 5.74 13.35 11.47
N VAL A 497 5.43 14.55 11.98
CA VAL A 497 4.29 15.35 11.49
C VAL A 497 4.55 15.91 10.09
N ARG A 498 5.79 16.30 9.78
CA ARG A 498 6.18 16.70 8.40
C ARG A 498 5.95 15.56 7.41
N LEU A 499 6.52 14.38 7.68
CA LEU A 499 6.42 13.20 6.81
C LEU A 499 4.97 12.72 6.68
N PHE A 500 4.18 12.78 7.76
CA PHE A 500 2.75 12.45 7.71
C PHE A 500 1.99 13.39 6.76
N ASN A 501 2.19 14.71 6.89
CA ASN A 501 1.54 15.68 6.01
C ASN A 501 1.97 15.52 4.55
N GLU A 502 3.26 15.33 4.28
CA GLU A 502 3.80 15.03 2.93
C GLU A 502 3.18 13.75 2.34
N THR A 503 2.99 12.71 3.17
CA THR A 503 2.36 11.45 2.76
C THR A 503 0.86 11.62 2.49
N GLN A 504 0.15 12.40 3.31
CA GLN A 504 -1.27 12.69 3.13
C GLN A 504 -1.52 13.51 1.86
N GLU A 505 -0.74 14.56 1.61
CA GLU A 505 -0.80 15.33 0.36
C GLU A 505 -0.53 14.45 -0.88
N ALA A 506 0.44 13.53 -0.79
CA ALA A 506 0.73 12.58 -1.87
C ALA A 506 -0.43 11.60 -2.09
N LEU A 507 -1.05 11.10 -1.03
CA LEU A 507 -2.22 10.21 -1.08
C LEU A 507 -3.45 10.91 -1.67
N ASP A 508 -3.71 12.16 -1.29
CA ASP A 508 -4.84 12.94 -1.81
C ASP A 508 -4.68 13.21 -3.32
N ARG A 509 -3.44 13.51 -3.77
CA ARG A 509 -3.11 13.63 -5.19
C ARG A 509 -3.31 12.31 -5.94
N GLN A 510 -2.79 11.19 -5.43
CA GLN A 510 -2.98 9.87 -6.04
C GLN A 510 -4.45 9.46 -6.12
N THR A 511 -5.21 9.70 -5.05
CA THR A 511 -6.64 9.39 -4.97
C THR A 511 -7.41 10.17 -6.03
N ALA A 512 -7.15 11.47 -6.17
CA ALA A 512 -7.79 12.27 -7.21
C ALA A 512 -7.44 11.82 -8.63
N THR A 513 -6.17 11.49 -8.92
CA THR A 513 -5.79 10.94 -10.23
C THR A 513 -6.49 9.60 -10.50
N ALA A 514 -6.64 8.74 -9.49
CA ALA A 514 -7.36 7.47 -9.60
C ALA A 514 -8.89 7.65 -9.76
N GLU A 515 -9.50 8.65 -9.09
CA GLU A 515 -10.90 9.05 -9.29
C GLU A 515 -11.12 9.47 -10.75
N LEU A 516 -10.26 10.33 -11.30
CA LEU A 516 -10.34 10.75 -12.71
C LEU A 516 -10.19 9.58 -13.68
N LEU A 517 -9.20 8.71 -13.50
CA LEU A 517 -9.03 7.49 -14.32
C LEU A 517 -10.26 6.57 -14.24
N THR A 518 -10.88 6.48 -13.06
CA THR A 518 -12.12 5.70 -12.87
C THR A 518 -13.29 6.30 -13.64
N VAL A 519 -13.45 7.63 -13.65
CA VAL A 519 -14.48 8.30 -14.46
C VAL A 519 -14.20 8.11 -15.96
N ILE A 520 -12.96 8.29 -16.41
CA ILE A 520 -12.55 8.08 -17.82
C ILE A 520 -12.88 6.66 -18.28
N SER A 521 -12.58 5.62 -17.47
CA SER A 521 -12.88 4.23 -17.82
C SER A 521 -14.37 3.89 -17.85
N ARG A 522 -15.21 4.59 -17.07
CA ARG A 522 -16.66 4.36 -17.02
C ARG A 522 -17.41 5.09 -18.12
N SER A 523 -16.90 6.24 -18.58
CA SER A 523 -17.56 7.11 -19.56
C SER A 523 -16.95 7.00 -20.96
N ALA A 524 -16.86 5.76 -21.47
CA ALA A 524 -16.18 5.43 -22.73
C ALA A 524 -16.72 6.11 -24.00
N SER A 525 -17.88 6.77 -23.94
CA SER A 525 -18.50 7.50 -25.06
C SER A 525 -18.99 8.91 -24.69
N ASP A 526 -18.79 9.38 -23.46
CA ASP A 526 -19.25 10.69 -22.99
C ASP A 526 -18.14 11.37 -22.17
N LEU A 527 -17.74 12.56 -22.58
CA LEU A 527 -16.67 13.30 -21.94
C LEU A 527 -17.15 14.25 -20.84
N GLN A 528 -18.46 14.54 -20.76
CA GLN A 528 -18.98 15.53 -19.80
C GLN A 528 -18.66 15.15 -18.35
N PRO A 529 -18.86 13.89 -17.88
CA PRO A 529 -18.49 13.50 -16.52
C PRO A 529 -17.00 13.63 -16.23
N VAL A 530 -16.14 13.43 -17.24
CA VAL A 530 -14.68 13.59 -17.12
C VAL A 530 -14.33 15.07 -16.92
N PHE A 531 -14.93 15.97 -17.70
CA PHE A 531 -14.70 17.41 -17.59
C PHE A 531 -15.16 17.95 -16.22
N ASP A 532 -16.33 17.54 -15.76
CA ASP A 532 -16.88 17.94 -14.46
C ASP A 532 -15.99 17.45 -13.31
N ALA A 533 -15.52 16.19 -13.38
CA ALA A 533 -14.61 15.62 -12.36
C ALA A 533 -13.24 16.31 -12.33
N ILE A 534 -12.68 16.69 -13.48
CA ILE A 534 -11.42 17.46 -13.58
C ILE A 534 -11.58 18.82 -12.90
N VAL A 535 -12.66 19.54 -13.22
CA VAL A 535 -12.96 20.87 -12.69
C VAL A 535 -13.16 20.84 -11.17
N GLN A 536 -13.93 19.89 -10.66
CA GLN A 536 -14.13 19.70 -9.22
C GLN A 536 -12.83 19.33 -8.50
N SER A 537 -12.01 18.46 -9.09
CA SER A 537 -10.71 18.07 -8.53
C SER A 537 -9.73 19.25 -8.50
N ALA A 538 -9.71 20.08 -9.53
CA ALA A 538 -8.84 21.25 -9.60
C ALA A 538 -9.21 22.32 -8.54
N VAL A 539 -10.51 22.60 -8.34
CA VAL A 539 -11.00 23.45 -7.22
C VAL A 539 -10.53 22.89 -5.87
N ARG A 540 -10.82 21.60 -5.62
CA ARG A 540 -10.56 20.93 -4.33
C ARG A 540 -9.08 20.90 -3.95
N LEU A 541 -8.21 20.53 -4.89
CA LEU A 541 -6.81 20.19 -4.61
C LEU A 541 -5.85 21.36 -4.79
N CYS A 542 -6.18 22.33 -5.66
CA CYS A 542 -5.40 23.54 -5.83
C CYS A 542 -5.94 24.69 -4.98
N GLY A 543 -6.92 24.47 -4.10
CA GLY A 543 -7.57 25.52 -3.30
C GLY A 543 -7.88 26.76 -4.14
N ALA A 544 -8.58 26.55 -5.25
CA ALA A 544 -8.93 27.55 -6.24
C ALA A 544 -10.42 27.90 -6.11
N ASP A 545 -10.75 29.19 -6.13
CA ASP A 545 -12.13 29.66 -5.93
C ASP A 545 -13.02 29.34 -7.14
N PHE A 546 -12.41 29.16 -8.32
CA PHE A 546 -13.08 28.62 -9.49
C PHE A 546 -12.16 27.85 -10.43
N ALA A 547 -12.76 26.88 -11.13
CA ALA A 547 -12.15 26.19 -12.26
C ALA A 547 -13.11 26.10 -13.45
N THR A 548 -12.54 26.00 -14.65
CA THR A 548 -13.26 26.00 -15.93
C THR A 548 -12.57 25.05 -16.90
N PHE A 549 -13.36 24.36 -17.75
CA PHE A 549 -12.86 23.51 -18.82
C PHE A 549 -13.43 24.00 -20.15
N TRP A 550 -12.55 24.23 -21.12
CA TRP A 550 -12.87 24.81 -22.41
C TRP A 550 -12.54 23.82 -23.53
N ARG A 551 -13.41 23.74 -24.54
CA ARG A 551 -13.25 22.90 -25.73
C ARG A 551 -13.28 23.75 -27.00
N PRO A 552 -12.47 23.44 -28.04
CA PRO A 552 -12.58 24.08 -29.34
C PRO A 552 -13.99 23.95 -29.90
N LYS A 553 -14.52 25.05 -30.43
CA LYS A 553 -15.78 25.11 -31.14
C LYS A 553 -15.71 26.26 -32.15
N ASP A 554 -15.97 25.96 -33.42
CA ASP A 554 -15.88 26.93 -34.52
C ASP A 554 -14.51 27.65 -34.54
N ASP A 555 -14.47 28.97 -34.40
CA ASP A 555 -13.24 29.78 -34.36
C ASP A 555 -12.76 30.17 -32.94
N GLY A 556 -13.32 29.53 -31.91
CA GLY A 556 -13.01 29.82 -30.52
C GLY A 556 -13.13 28.62 -29.58
N PHE A 557 -13.34 28.91 -28.30
CA PHE A 557 -13.45 27.93 -27.24
C PHE A 557 -14.76 28.13 -26.47
N ALA A 558 -15.51 27.05 -26.28
CA ALA A 558 -16.73 27.04 -25.47
C ALA A 558 -16.44 26.40 -24.10
N MET A 559 -16.98 26.97 -23.02
CA MET A 559 -16.88 26.37 -21.69
C MET A 559 -17.84 25.18 -21.58
N VAL A 560 -17.31 23.99 -21.33
CA VAL A 560 -18.09 22.74 -21.21
C VAL A 560 -18.29 22.31 -19.77
N ALA A 561 -17.39 22.69 -18.86
CA ALA A 561 -17.54 22.46 -17.42
C ALA A 561 -17.05 23.67 -16.62
N GLY A 562 -17.63 23.90 -15.45
CA GLY A 562 -17.30 25.01 -14.56
C GLY A 562 -17.63 24.68 -13.11
N GLY A 563 -16.75 25.08 -12.20
CA GLY A 563 -16.85 24.81 -10.77
C GLY A 563 -16.75 26.11 -9.99
N ASN A 564 -17.90 26.67 -9.62
CA ASN A 564 -18.05 27.83 -8.74
C ASN A 564 -19.47 27.76 -8.10
N PRO A 565 -19.63 27.91 -6.78
CA PRO A 565 -20.95 27.88 -6.14
C PRO A 565 -21.83 29.12 -6.38
N ASN A 566 -21.32 30.21 -6.98
CA ASN A 566 -22.08 31.43 -7.30
C ASN A 566 -22.14 31.65 -8.82
N SER A 567 -23.32 31.55 -9.44
CA SER A 567 -23.40 31.36 -10.90
C SER A 567 -24.51 32.12 -11.67
N ASP A 568 -24.52 33.46 -11.60
CA ASP A 568 -24.91 34.26 -12.78
C ASP A 568 -23.75 34.31 -13.80
N ILE A 569 -22.51 34.45 -13.30
CA ILE A 569 -21.29 34.57 -14.11
C ILE A 569 -20.97 33.27 -14.88
N GLN A 570 -21.14 32.09 -14.26
CA GLN A 570 -20.91 30.81 -14.93
C GLN A 570 -21.91 30.58 -16.08
N ALA A 571 -23.18 30.95 -15.91
CA ALA A 571 -24.20 30.86 -16.97
C ALA A 571 -23.89 31.82 -18.14
N MET A 572 -23.37 33.02 -17.83
CA MET A 572 -22.87 33.96 -18.83
C MET A 572 -21.64 33.41 -19.59
N LEU A 573 -20.70 32.75 -18.91
CA LEU A 573 -19.53 32.14 -19.56
C LEU A 573 -19.87 30.87 -20.37
N GLN A 574 -20.85 30.08 -19.94
CA GLN A 574 -21.36 28.91 -20.69
C GLN A 574 -22.08 29.29 -21.98
N SER A 575 -22.64 30.50 -22.06
CA SER A 575 -23.37 31.00 -23.23
C SER A 575 -22.51 31.77 -24.23
N GLN A 576 -21.22 31.96 -23.96
CA GLN A 576 -20.30 32.72 -24.82
C GLN A 576 -19.22 31.83 -25.48
N LEU A 577 -18.93 32.11 -26.75
CA LEU A 577 -17.78 31.54 -27.45
C LEU A 577 -16.56 32.46 -27.23
N HIS A 578 -15.54 31.96 -26.53
CA HIS A 578 -14.33 32.70 -26.24
C HIS A 578 -13.32 32.58 -27.38
N ARG A 579 -13.19 33.62 -28.22
CA ARG A 579 -12.13 33.70 -29.24
C ARG A 579 -10.77 33.99 -28.58
N PRO A 580 -9.69 33.24 -28.87
CA PRO A 580 -8.41 33.45 -28.22
C PRO A 580 -7.84 34.86 -28.44
N HIS A 581 -7.57 35.58 -27.34
CA HIS A 581 -6.90 36.88 -27.36
C HIS A 581 -5.88 36.97 -26.22
N ARG A 582 -4.90 37.86 -26.37
CA ARG A 582 -3.82 38.04 -25.37
C ARG A 582 -4.26 38.67 -24.05
N GLY A 583 -5.42 39.33 -24.01
CA GLY A 583 -6.03 39.82 -22.76
C GLY A 583 -6.77 38.76 -21.92
N SER A 584 -6.50 37.47 -22.15
CA SER A 584 -7.15 36.35 -21.46
C SER A 584 -6.13 35.26 -21.15
N VAL A 585 -6.15 34.70 -19.93
CA VAL A 585 -5.23 33.63 -19.52
C VAL A 585 -5.46 32.35 -20.34
N ILE A 586 -6.72 31.97 -20.53
CA ILE A 586 -7.07 30.85 -21.42
C ILE A 586 -6.79 31.19 -22.89
N GLY A 587 -6.98 32.45 -23.30
CA GLY A 587 -6.65 32.92 -24.65
C GLY A 587 -5.15 32.81 -24.96
N ARG A 588 -4.28 33.18 -24.02
CA ARG A 588 -2.83 32.96 -24.13
C ARG A 588 -2.47 31.48 -24.12
N ALA A 589 -3.10 30.65 -23.27
CA ALA A 589 -2.83 29.22 -23.25
C ALA A 589 -3.17 28.55 -24.59
N ALA A 590 -4.26 28.98 -25.26
CA ALA A 590 -4.59 28.58 -26.63
C ALA A 590 -3.52 29.03 -27.64
N LEU A 591 -3.20 30.33 -27.66
CA LEU A 591 -2.33 30.93 -28.68
C LEU A 591 -0.86 30.48 -28.55
N GLU A 592 -0.36 30.38 -27.33
CA GLU A 592 1.05 30.09 -27.04
C GLU A 592 1.32 28.59 -26.80
N ARG A 593 0.26 27.76 -26.74
CA ARG A 593 0.31 26.28 -26.56
C ARG A 593 1.15 25.82 -25.36
N ARG A 594 1.25 26.66 -24.34
CA ARG A 594 2.03 26.43 -23.11
C ARG A 594 1.23 26.84 -21.89
N ILE A 595 1.67 26.38 -20.72
CA ILE A 595 1.10 26.81 -19.43
C ILE A 595 1.33 28.31 -19.24
N ILE A 596 0.27 29.02 -18.87
CA ILE A 596 0.28 30.44 -18.52
C ILE A 596 -0.09 30.57 -17.04
N HIS A 597 0.89 30.90 -16.21
CA HIS A 597 0.70 31.19 -14.79
C HIS A 597 0.93 32.68 -14.53
N LEU A 598 -0.06 33.37 -13.97
CA LEU A 598 0.04 34.77 -13.56
C LEU A 598 -0.14 34.89 -12.04
N PRO A 599 0.91 35.35 -11.32
CA PRO A 599 0.85 35.63 -9.88
C PRO A 599 -0.20 36.68 -9.48
N ASP A 600 -0.39 37.72 -10.32
CA ASP A 600 -1.50 38.66 -10.23
C ASP A 600 -1.89 39.12 -11.65
N ALA A 601 -3.03 38.65 -12.15
CA ALA A 601 -3.57 39.00 -13.46
C ALA A 601 -3.93 40.49 -13.58
N PHE A 602 -4.17 41.19 -12.46
CA PHE A 602 -4.46 42.63 -12.47
C PHE A 602 -3.20 43.50 -12.52
N ALA A 603 -2.02 42.90 -12.29
CA ALA A 603 -0.72 43.53 -12.53
C ALA A 603 -0.23 43.34 -13.98
N ASP A 604 -0.84 42.43 -14.75
CA ASP A 604 -0.51 42.18 -16.15
C ASP A 604 -1.14 43.24 -17.08
N PRO A 605 -0.34 44.04 -17.81
CA PRO A 605 -0.85 45.16 -18.60
C PRO A 605 -1.58 44.74 -19.89
N GLU A 606 -1.44 43.49 -20.33
CA GLU A 606 -2.19 42.95 -21.46
C GLU A 606 -3.58 42.43 -21.01
N ILE A 607 -3.76 42.01 -19.75
CA ILE A 607 -5.07 41.62 -19.18
C ILE A 607 -5.83 42.82 -18.59
N ASN A 608 -5.14 43.70 -17.86
CA ASN A 608 -5.74 44.87 -17.20
C ASN A 608 -5.13 46.19 -17.73
N PRO A 609 -5.29 46.51 -19.03
CA PRO A 609 -4.68 47.69 -19.65
C PRO A 609 -5.13 49.00 -18.98
N ASP A 610 -6.40 49.07 -18.56
CA ASP A 610 -7.00 50.24 -17.91
C ASP A 610 -6.70 50.33 -16.40
N ARG A 611 -5.91 49.39 -15.85
CA ARG A 611 -5.49 49.33 -14.43
C ARG A 611 -6.66 49.43 -13.44
N THR A 612 -7.76 48.77 -13.79
CA THR A 612 -8.96 48.69 -12.95
C THR A 612 -8.71 47.90 -11.66
N THR A 613 -9.52 48.16 -10.64
CA THR A 613 -9.55 47.34 -9.41
C THR A 613 -10.39 46.08 -9.64
N PRO A 614 -9.99 44.92 -9.08
CA PRO A 614 -10.74 43.67 -9.21
C PRO A 614 -12.13 43.75 -8.58
N THR A 615 -13.13 43.16 -9.23
CA THR A 615 -14.45 42.92 -8.65
C THR A 615 -14.59 41.48 -8.15
N PRO A 616 -15.49 41.20 -7.18
CA PRO A 616 -15.71 39.86 -6.66
C PRO A 616 -16.04 38.85 -7.78
N GLY A 617 -15.35 37.72 -7.79
CA GLY A 617 -15.48 36.68 -8.82
C GLY A 617 -14.50 36.79 -10.01
N GLN A 618 -13.61 37.79 -10.03
CA GLN A 618 -12.50 37.86 -11.00
C GLN A 618 -11.22 37.24 -10.42
N ALA A 619 -10.45 36.51 -11.24
CA ALA A 619 -9.18 35.93 -10.80
C ALA A 619 -8.12 37.01 -10.59
N ARG A 620 -7.54 37.03 -9.39
CA ARG A 620 -6.25 37.66 -9.10
C ARG A 620 -5.13 36.72 -9.48
N SER A 621 -5.03 35.56 -8.84
CA SER A 621 -4.05 34.54 -9.25
C SER A 621 -4.70 33.63 -10.28
N ALA A 622 -4.04 33.39 -11.42
CA ALA A 622 -4.66 32.68 -12.55
C ALA A 622 -3.69 31.69 -13.21
N LEU A 623 -4.22 30.54 -13.62
CA LEU A 623 -3.48 29.49 -14.32
C LEU A 623 -4.31 28.97 -15.50
N GLY A 624 -3.73 28.99 -16.70
CA GLY A 624 -4.27 28.36 -17.90
C GLY A 624 -3.35 27.24 -18.38
N VAL A 625 -3.88 26.02 -18.47
CA VAL A 625 -3.17 24.82 -18.90
C VAL A 625 -3.81 24.30 -20.19
N PRO A 626 -3.10 24.34 -21.33
CA PRO A 626 -3.63 23.81 -22.58
C PRO A 626 -3.54 22.28 -22.59
N ILE A 627 -4.55 21.64 -23.17
CA ILE A 627 -4.62 20.22 -23.47
C ILE A 627 -4.17 20.07 -24.93
N VAL A 628 -2.97 19.55 -25.14
CA VAL A 628 -2.32 19.53 -26.46
C VAL A 628 -2.30 18.11 -27.02
N ARG A 629 -2.62 17.96 -28.31
CA ARG A 629 -2.57 16.72 -29.07
C ARG A 629 -1.80 16.96 -30.36
N GLY A 630 -0.55 16.51 -30.43
CA GLY A 630 0.36 16.89 -31.50
C GLY A 630 0.57 18.41 -31.49
N ASP A 631 0.21 19.10 -32.57
CA ASP A 631 0.24 20.57 -32.68
C ASP A 631 -1.11 21.24 -32.37
N GLU A 632 -2.15 20.49 -32.00
CA GLU A 632 -3.51 21.00 -31.82
C GLU A 632 -3.87 21.18 -30.33
N VAL A 633 -4.45 22.33 -29.95
CA VAL A 633 -5.01 22.53 -28.60
C VAL A 633 -6.44 22.00 -28.59
N VAL A 634 -6.64 20.80 -28.04
CA VAL A 634 -7.94 20.11 -28.00
C VAL A 634 -8.78 20.48 -26.76
N GLY A 635 -8.27 21.34 -25.89
CA GLY A 635 -9.01 21.94 -24.77
C GLY A 635 -8.11 22.77 -23.87
N ILE A 636 -8.67 23.45 -22.87
CA ILE A 636 -7.93 24.25 -21.88
C ILE A 636 -8.58 24.11 -20.51
N ILE A 637 -7.77 23.87 -19.48
CA ILE A 637 -8.17 23.97 -18.08
C ILE A 637 -7.75 25.35 -17.57
N GLY A 638 -8.70 26.14 -17.09
CA GLY A 638 -8.45 27.45 -16.48
C GLY A 638 -8.88 27.47 -15.02
N ILE A 639 -7.97 27.80 -14.09
CA ILE A 639 -8.27 27.95 -12.66
C ILE A 639 -7.87 29.33 -12.14
N GLY A 640 -8.58 29.81 -11.13
CA GLY A 640 -8.38 31.14 -10.55
C GLY A 640 -8.60 31.19 -9.04
N ARG A 641 -7.96 32.18 -8.41
CA ARG A 641 -8.20 32.59 -7.01
C ARG A 641 -8.56 34.08 -6.96
N ASP A 642 -9.43 34.49 -6.04
CA ASP A 642 -9.79 35.90 -5.84
C ASP A 642 -8.72 36.71 -5.06
N GLU A 643 -7.77 36.02 -4.45
CA GLU A 643 -6.61 36.57 -3.74
C GLU A 643 -5.29 36.49 -4.54
N VAL A 644 -4.30 37.28 -4.14
CA VAL A 644 -2.91 37.22 -4.67
C VAL A 644 -2.13 36.14 -3.91
N ARG A 645 -2.45 34.88 -4.21
CA ARG A 645 -1.71 33.69 -3.82
C ARG A 645 -1.37 32.90 -5.09
N PRO A 646 -0.13 32.99 -5.61
CA PRO A 646 0.27 32.26 -6.81
C PRO A 646 0.14 30.74 -6.65
N PHE A 647 -0.07 30.04 -7.76
CA PHE A 647 -0.04 28.57 -7.76
C PHE A 647 1.39 28.07 -7.61
N SER A 648 1.59 27.08 -6.74
CA SER A 648 2.88 26.41 -6.56
C SER A 648 3.21 25.51 -7.75
N GLU A 649 4.49 25.17 -7.97
CA GLU A 649 4.89 24.24 -9.03
C GLU A 649 4.19 22.87 -8.94
N ALA A 650 3.91 22.42 -7.71
CA ALA A 650 3.17 21.18 -7.46
C ALA A 650 1.69 21.27 -7.90
N GLU A 651 1.03 22.41 -7.70
CA GLU A 651 -0.34 22.66 -8.17
C GLU A 651 -0.36 22.78 -9.70
N VAL A 652 0.61 23.48 -10.29
CA VAL A 652 0.75 23.60 -11.76
C VAL A 652 0.95 22.22 -12.39
N GLY A 653 1.86 21.39 -11.85
CA GLY A 653 2.09 20.02 -12.33
C GLY A 653 0.89 19.09 -12.14
N LEU A 654 0.08 19.29 -11.11
CA LEU A 654 -1.17 18.53 -10.91
C LEU A 654 -2.20 18.87 -12.01
N VAL A 655 -2.41 20.15 -12.31
CA VAL A 655 -3.34 20.56 -13.38
C VAL A 655 -2.82 20.17 -14.76
N GLN A 656 -1.50 20.19 -14.98
CA GLN A 656 -0.88 19.61 -16.17
C GLN A 656 -1.18 18.10 -16.29
N THR A 657 -1.02 17.34 -15.20
CA THR A 657 -1.36 15.91 -15.19
C THR A 657 -2.84 15.69 -15.55
N PHE A 658 -3.75 16.53 -15.07
CA PHE A 658 -5.16 16.47 -15.44
C PHE A 658 -5.40 16.81 -16.92
N ALA A 659 -4.67 17.76 -17.48
CA ALA A 659 -4.70 18.07 -18.91
C ALA A 659 -4.23 16.89 -19.76
N ASP A 660 -3.13 16.24 -19.38
CA ASP A 660 -2.59 15.06 -20.08
C ASP A 660 -3.58 13.88 -20.06
N GLN A 661 -4.23 13.61 -18.92
CA GLN A 661 -5.30 12.60 -18.84
C GLN A 661 -6.54 12.98 -19.66
N ALA A 662 -6.89 14.28 -19.72
CA ALA A 662 -7.98 14.76 -20.56
C ALA A 662 -7.71 14.56 -22.05
N ALA A 663 -6.46 14.78 -22.50
CA ALA A 663 -6.06 14.52 -23.89
C ALA A 663 -6.30 13.06 -24.28
N ILE A 664 -5.89 12.13 -23.41
CA ILE A 664 -6.09 10.69 -23.59
C ILE A 664 -7.59 10.34 -23.63
N ALA A 665 -8.39 10.87 -22.70
CA ALA A 665 -9.83 10.62 -22.65
C ALA A 665 -10.55 11.14 -23.92
N ILE A 666 -10.23 12.36 -24.36
CA ILE A 666 -10.76 12.98 -25.58
C ILE A 666 -10.46 12.11 -26.81
N GLU A 667 -9.22 11.62 -26.94
CA GLU A 667 -8.82 10.79 -28.07
C GLU A 667 -9.49 9.40 -28.03
N ASN A 668 -9.60 8.79 -26.85
CA ASN A 668 -10.27 7.50 -26.69
C ASN A 668 -11.74 7.55 -27.13
N VAL A 669 -12.49 8.60 -26.74
CA VAL A 669 -13.89 8.78 -27.18
C VAL A 669 -13.98 9.05 -28.68
N ARG A 670 -13.04 9.80 -29.26
CA ARG A 670 -12.95 10.00 -30.72
C ARG A 670 -12.75 8.66 -31.45
N LEU A 671 -11.74 7.89 -31.05
CA LEU A 671 -11.40 6.60 -31.66
C LEU A 671 -12.53 5.58 -31.50
N PHE A 672 -13.19 5.54 -30.33
CA PHE A 672 -14.33 4.67 -30.08
C PHE A 672 -15.50 4.97 -31.04
N ASN A 673 -15.82 6.26 -31.25
CA ASN A 673 -16.87 6.66 -32.18
C ASN A 673 -16.50 6.35 -33.64
N GLU A 674 -15.25 6.57 -34.06
CA GLU A 674 -14.79 6.22 -35.41
C GLU A 674 -14.85 4.70 -35.68
N ILE A 675 -14.43 3.88 -34.70
CA ILE A 675 -14.53 2.41 -34.77
C ILE A 675 -16.00 2.00 -34.90
N ARG A 676 -16.90 2.59 -34.10
CA ARG A 676 -18.34 2.29 -34.15
C ARG A 676 -18.97 2.65 -35.48
N GLU A 677 -18.62 3.80 -36.05
CA GLU A 677 -19.12 4.23 -37.37
C GLU A 677 -18.63 3.28 -38.47
N LYS A 678 -17.33 2.98 -38.52
CA LYS A 678 -16.76 2.04 -39.50
C LYS A 678 -17.32 0.62 -39.34
N SER A 679 -17.57 0.16 -38.11
CA SER A 679 -18.21 -1.13 -37.87
C SER A 679 -19.63 -1.19 -38.44
N ALA A 680 -20.42 -0.13 -38.28
CA ALA A 680 -21.77 -0.05 -38.84
C ALA A 680 -21.76 0.02 -40.39
N GLN A 681 -20.81 0.78 -40.97
CA GLN A 681 -20.61 0.83 -42.42
C GLN A 681 -20.24 -0.55 -43.00
N LEU A 682 -19.37 -1.31 -42.32
CA LEU A 682 -18.98 -2.66 -42.72
C LEU A 682 -20.13 -3.67 -42.60
N GLU A 683 -20.97 -3.56 -41.57
CA GLU A 683 -22.16 -4.41 -41.38
C GLU A 683 -23.14 -4.25 -42.55
N VAL A 684 -23.48 -3.01 -42.91
CA VAL A 684 -24.36 -2.70 -44.07
C VAL A 684 -23.75 -3.23 -45.38
N ALA A 685 -22.47 -2.96 -45.64
CA ALA A 685 -21.82 -3.42 -46.88
C ALA A 685 -21.76 -4.95 -46.99
N ASN A 686 -21.60 -5.65 -45.87
CA ASN A 686 -21.59 -7.12 -45.83
C ASN A 686 -22.99 -7.70 -46.08
N ASP A 687 -24.05 -7.09 -45.55
CA ASP A 687 -25.44 -7.50 -45.79
C ASP A 687 -25.86 -7.28 -47.25
N GLU A 688 -25.47 -6.15 -47.86
CA GLU A 688 -25.69 -5.88 -49.29
C GLU A 688 -24.99 -6.92 -50.18
N LEU A 689 -23.72 -7.23 -49.89
CA LEU A 689 -22.94 -8.26 -50.60
C LEU A 689 -23.58 -9.65 -50.43
N GLY A 690 -24.03 -9.98 -49.22
CA GLY A 690 -24.75 -11.22 -48.93
C GLY A 690 -26.07 -11.34 -49.70
N ALA A 691 -26.83 -10.25 -49.82
CA ALA A 691 -28.06 -10.20 -50.61
C ALA A 691 -27.77 -10.36 -52.12
N ALA A 692 -26.80 -9.63 -52.65
CA ALA A 692 -26.40 -9.73 -54.06
C ALA A 692 -25.94 -11.15 -54.44
N SER A 693 -25.16 -11.81 -53.58
CA SER A 693 -24.71 -13.19 -53.78
C SER A 693 -25.87 -14.20 -53.82
N ARG A 694 -26.86 -14.05 -52.92
CA ARG A 694 -28.08 -14.86 -52.93
C ARG A 694 -28.89 -14.64 -54.21
N HIS A 695 -29.08 -13.40 -54.64
CA HIS A 695 -29.81 -13.09 -55.88
C HIS A 695 -29.09 -13.64 -57.13
N LYS A 696 -27.75 -13.53 -57.24
CA LYS A 696 -26.96 -14.17 -58.33
C LYS A 696 -27.24 -15.68 -58.38
N SER A 697 -27.17 -16.33 -57.22
CA SER A 697 -27.37 -17.76 -57.04
C SER A 697 -28.78 -18.24 -57.42
N GLU A 698 -29.82 -17.53 -56.98
CA GLU A 698 -31.22 -17.89 -57.25
C GLU A 698 -31.59 -17.66 -58.72
N PHE A 699 -31.15 -16.54 -59.30
CA PHE A 699 -31.35 -16.22 -60.71
C PHE A 699 -30.80 -17.32 -61.64
N LEU A 700 -29.54 -17.74 -61.43
CA LEU A 700 -28.91 -18.78 -62.24
C LEU A 700 -29.61 -20.15 -62.11
N ALA A 701 -30.03 -20.52 -60.90
CA ALA A 701 -30.77 -21.76 -60.66
C ALA A 701 -32.11 -21.78 -61.41
N ASN A 702 -32.91 -20.71 -61.29
CA ASN A 702 -34.22 -20.60 -61.91
C ASN A 702 -34.11 -20.56 -63.45
N MET A 703 -33.20 -19.74 -64.00
CA MET A 703 -33.01 -19.63 -65.46
C MET A 703 -32.58 -20.96 -66.11
N SER A 704 -31.80 -21.80 -65.43
CA SER A 704 -31.46 -23.12 -65.99
C SER A 704 -32.65 -24.07 -66.09
N HIS A 705 -33.59 -24.05 -65.13
CA HIS A 705 -34.82 -24.83 -65.22
C HIS A 705 -35.71 -24.37 -66.38
N GLU A 706 -35.85 -23.05 -66.55
CA GLU A 706 -36.62 -22.45 -67.64
C GLU A 706 -35.99 -22.70 -69.02
N LEU A 707 -34.66 -22.75 -69.14
CA LEU A 707 -33.97 -23.03 -70.41
C LEU A 707 -33.94 -24.52 -70.78
N ARG A 708 -33.73 -25.42 -69.81
CA ARG A 708 -33.64 -26.87 -70.04
C ARG A 708 -34.94 -27.48 -70.55
N THR A 709 -36.08 -26.99 -70.09
CA THR A 709 -37.41 -27.53 -70.45
C THR A 709 -37.73 -27.40 -71.95
N PRO A 710 -37.70 -26.20 -72.58
CA PRO A 710 -37.93 -26.06 -74.02
C PRO A 710 -36.81 -26.73 -74.84
N LEU A 711 -35.57 -26.74 -74.33
CA LEU A 711 -34.44 -27.32 -75.03
C LEU A 711 -34.53 -28.86 -75.12
N ASN A 712 -34.95 -29.52 -74.04
CA ASN A 712 -35.27 -30.96 -74.05
C ASN A 712 -36.40 -31.29 -75.03
N ALA A 713 -37.39 -30.40 -75.20
CA ALA A 713 -38.45 -30.57 -76.21
C ALA A 713 -37.90 -30.42 -77.64
N ILE A 714 -37.05 -29.42 -77.89
CA ILE A 714 -36.38 -29.23 -79.20
C ILE A 714 -35.53 -30.45 -79.56
N ILE A 715 -34.70 -30.95 -78.64
CA ILE A 715 -33.91 -32.17 -78.83
C ILE A 715 -34.84 -33.36 -79.08
N GLY A 716 -35.84 -33.58 -78.23
CA GLY A 716 -36.75 -34.72 -78.33
C GLY A 716 -37.54 -34.77 -79.65
N PHE A 717 -38.06 -33.63 -80.13
CA PHE A 717 -38.72 -33.58 -81.43
C PHE A 717 -37.76 -33.75 -82.61
N SER A 718 -36.53 -33.25 -82.49
CA SER A 718 -35.49 -33.44 -83.52
C SER A 718 -35.07 -34.91 -83.60
N ASP A 719 -34.87 -35.58 -82.46
CA ASP A 719 -34.51 -36.99 -82.40
C ASP A 719 -35.62 -37.90 -82.95
N VAL A 720 -36.89 -37.55 -82.68
CA VAL A 720 -38.07 -38.24 -83.24
C VAL A 720 -38.15 -38.09 -84.76
N LEU A 721 -37.77 -36.94 -85.31
CA LEU A 721 -37.68 -36.70 -86.75
C LEU A 721 -36.49 -37.45 -87.37
N GLU A 722 -35.31 -37.43 -86.73
CA GLU A 722 -34.10 -38.13 -87.19
C GLU A 722 -34.32 -39.65 -87.23
N GLN A 723 -35.04 -40.20 -86.26
CA GLN A 723 -35.46 -41.62 -86.22
C GLN A 723 -36.56 -41.98 -87.24
N ARG A 724 -37.05 -41.02 -88.04
CA ARG A 724 -38.07 -41.21 -89.10
C ARG A 724 -39.41 -41.79 -88.60
N LEU A 725 -39.73 -41.61 -87.32
CA LEU A 725 -40.90 -42.22 -86.68
C LEU A 725 -42.26 -41.74 -87.24
N PHE A 726 -42.27 -40.60 -87.94
CA PHE A 726 -43.47 -39.99 -88.52
C PHE A 726 -43.42 -39.85 -90.06
N GLY A 727 -42.41 -40.45 -90.72
CA GLY A 727 -42.24 -40.40 -92.18
C GLY A 727 -40.78 -40.29 -92.61
N GLU A 728 -40.53 -40.43 -93.91
CA GLU A 728 -39.19 -40.24 -94.47
C GLU A 728 -38.81 -38.76 -94.58
N LEU A 729 -37.58 -38.43 -94.21
CA LEU A 729 -36.96 -37.12 -94.45
C LEU A 729 -36.15 -37.15 -95.75
N ASN A 730 -36.20 -36.07 -96.53
CA ASN A 730 -35.19 -35.87 -97.57
C ASN A 730 -33.82 -35.50 -96.95
N GLU A 731 -32.73 -35.63 -97.73
CA GLU A 731 -31.35 -35.44 -97.25
C GLU A 731 -31.17 -34.10 -96.51
N ARG A 732 -31.65 -32.99 -97.10
CA ARG A 732 -31.55 -31.65 -96.47
C ARG A 732 -32.36 -31.53 -95.19
N GLN A 733 -33.52 -32.19 -95.10
CA GLN A 733 -34.31 -32.23 -93.87
C GLN A 733 -33.61 -33.05 -92.79
N ALA A 734 -32.99 -34.17 -93.14
CA ALA A 734 -32.21 -34.99 -92.21
C ALA A 734 -30.99 -34.21 -91.67
N ASP A 735 -30.29 -33.48 -92.53
CA ASP A 735 -29.16 -32.63 -92.11
C ASP A 735 -29.61 -31.51 -91.18
N TYR A 736 -30.62 -30.72 -91.53
CA TYR A 736 -31.14 -29.68 -90.63
C TYR A 736 -31.68 -30.24 -89.31
N THR A 737 -32.29 -31.42 -89.31
CA THR A 737 -32.78 -32.06 -88.08
C THR A 737 -31.60 -32.43 -87.16
N ARG A 738 -30.52 -32.96 -87.74
CA ARG A 738 -29.28 -33.27 -87.03
C ARG A 738 -28.60 -32.02 -86.47
N ASP A 739 -28.59 -30.93 -87.23
CA ASP A 739 -28.04 -29.63 -86.80
C ASP A 739 -28.84 -29.01 -85.64
N ILE A 740 -30.17 -29.13 -85.65
CA ILE A 740 -31.02 -28.68 -84.54
C ILE A 740 -30.79 -29.56 -83.31
N ALA A 741 -30.71 -30.88 -83.47
CA ALA A 741 -30.46 -31.82 -82.38
C ALA A 741 -29.06 -31.63 -81.75
N SER A 742 -28.03 -31.40 -82.56
CA SER A 742 -26.66 -31.14 -82.09
C SER A 742 -26.56 -29.78 -81.38
N SER A 743 -27.10 -28.72 -81.97
CA SER A 743 -27.16 -27.38 -81.37
C SER A 743 -27.94 -27.37 -80.05
N GLY A 744 -29.07 -28.10 -80.01
CA GLY A 744 -29.88 -28.25 -78.81
C GLY A 744 -29.13 -28.92 -77.66
N ARG A 745 -28.44 -30.03 -77.94
CA ARG A 745 -27.58 -30.72 -76.96
C ARG A 745 -26.43 -29.83 -76.48
N HIS A 746 -25.75 -29.14 -77.39
CA HIS A 746 -24.64 -28.25 -77.04
C HIS A 746 -25.06 -27.10 -76.11
N LEU A 747 -26.23 -26.48 -76.35
CA LEU A 747 -26.79 -25.47 -75.45
C LEU A 747 -27.16 -26.04 -74.08
N LEU A 748 -27.59 -27.31 -74.00
CA LEU A 748 -27.96 -27.94 -72.74
C LEU A 748 -26.72 -28.19 -71.88
N ASP A 749 -25.64 -28.64 -72.51
CA ASP A 749 -24.34 -28.83 -71.87
C ASP A 749 -23.79 -27.49 -71.34
N LEU A 750 -23.81 -26.41 -72.14
CA LEU A 750 -23.44 -25.06 -71.70
C LEU A 750 -24.22 -24.60 -70.46
N VAL A 751 -25.55 -24.79 -70.46
CA VAL A 751 -26.41 -24.40 -69.32
C VAL A 751 -26.08 -25.22 -68.06
N ASN A 752 -25.76 -26.51 -68.22
CA ASN A 752 -25.32 -27.37 -67.12
C ASN A 752 -23.90 -26.98 -66.61
N GLU A 753 -22.97 -26.63 -67.49
CA GLU A 753 -21.63 -26.14 -67.14
C GLU A 753 -21.70 -24.86 -66.29
N ILE A 754 -22.53 -23.89 -66.69
CA ILE A 754 -22.74 -22.63 -65.94
C ILE A 754 -23.35 -22.90 -64.57
N LEU A 755 -24.32 -23.83 -64.47
CA LEU A 755 -24.90 -24.22 -63.18
C LEU A 755 -23.88 -24.87 -62.26
N ASP A 756 -23.11 -25.84 -62.76
CA ASP A 756 -22.12 -26.55 -61.96
C ASP A 756 -21.03 -25.59 -61.46
N LEU A 757 -20.59 -24.64 -62.29
CA LEU A 757 -19.66 -23.59 -61.86
C LEU A 757 -20.27 -22.71 -60.76
N SER A 758 -21.53 -22.27 -60.92
CA SER A 758 -22.22 -21.45 -59.91
C SER A 758 -22.44 -22.19 -58.57
N LYS A 759 -22.68 -23.50 -58.60
CA LYS A 759 -22.74 -24.33 -57.38
C LYS A 759 -21.38 -24.43 -56.69
N VAL A 760 -20.30 -24.57 -57.46
CA VAL A 760 -18.93 -24.58 -56.92
C VAL A 760 -18.59 -23.22 -56.30
N GLU A 761 -18.82 -22.10 -57.00
CA GLU A 761 -18.60 -20.74 -56.46
C GLU A 761 -19.34 -20.53 -55.12
N ALA A 762 -20.58 -21.01 -55.04
CA ALA A 762 -21.42 -20.87 -53.85
C ALA A 762 -21.09 -21.87 -52.73
N GLY A 763 -20.10 -22.75 -52.90
CA GLY A 763 -19.77 -23.82 -51.94
C GLY A 763 -20.88 -24.86 -51.75
N ARG A 764 -21.81 -24.97 -52.72
CA ARG A 764 -22.99 -25.86 -52.69
C ARG A 764 -22.85 -27.08 -53.63
N MET A 765 -21.64 -27.35 -54.10
CA MET A 765 -21.33 -28.53 -54.90
C MET A 765 -20.90 -29.68 -53.99
N GLU A 766 -21.82 -30.62 -53.75
CA GLU A 766 -21.53 -31.87 -53.06
C GLU A 766 -21.00 -32.90 -54.07
N LEU A 767 -19.95 -33.63 -53.69
CA LEU A 767 -19.43 -34.77 -54.46
C LEU A 767 -20.14 -36.05 -54.00
N GLU A 768 -20.39 -36.98 -54.93
CA GLU A 768 -20.91 -38.32 -54.63
C GLU A 768 -19.77 -39.37 -54.72
N PRO A 769 -18.88 -39.49 -53.71
CA PRO A 769 -17.73 -40.39 -53.79
C PRO A 769 -18.16 -41.87 -53.80
N SER A 770 -17.72 -42.59 -54.81
CA SER A 770 -17.86 -44.05 -54.94
C SER A 770 -16.49 -44.71 -55.05
N GLU A 771 -16.40 -46.00 -54.69
CA GLU A 771 -15.22 -46.80 -55.05
C GLU A 771 -15.40 -47.37 -56.47
N PHE A 772 -14.48 -47.04 -57.37
CA PHE A 772 -14.53 -47.51 -58.76
C PHE A 772 -13.13 -47.79 -59.32
N ALA A 773 -13.07 -48.62 -60.37
CA ALA A 773 -11.83 -48.95 -61.07
C ALA A 773 -11.49 -47.86 -62.10
N LEU A 774 -10.52 -47.00 -61.77
CA LEU A 774 -10.15 -45.84 -62.60
C LEU A 774 -9.77 -46.24 -64.05
N ALA A 775 -9.14 -47.40 -64.23
CA ALA A 775 -8.77 -47.91 -65.54
C ALA A 775 -9.99 -48.20 -66.45
N GLU A 776 -11.16 -48.55 -65.90
CA GLU A 776 -12.39 -48.72 -66.67
C GLU A 776 -12.99 -47.36 -67.06
N THR A 777 -13.00 -46.39 -66.13
CA THR A 777 -13.49 -45.03 -66.41
C THR A 777 -12.64 -44.32 -67.48
N ILE A 778 -11.31 -44.48 -67.45
CA ILE A 778 -10.42 -43.98 -68.51
C ILE A 778 -10.68 -44.71 -69.84
N ARG A 779 -10.76 -46.04 -69.84
CA ARG A 779 -11.06 -46.80 -71.07
C ARG A 779 -12.42 -46.43 -71.67
N GLY A 780 -13.42 -46.16 -70.85
CA GLY A 780 -14.73 -45.66 -71.27
C GLY A 780 -14.65 -44.26 -71.90
N ALA A 781 -13.93 -43.32 -71.30
CA ALA A 781 -13.75 -41.98 -71.84
C ALA A 781 -12.97 -41.99 -73.18
N VAL A 782 -11.93 -42.83 -73.28
CA VAL A 782 -11.15 -43.04 -74.52
C VAL A 782 -11.99 -43.73 -75.60
N ALA A 783 -12.87 -44.67 -75.25
CA ALA A 783 -13.80 -45.27 -76.20
C ALA A 783 -14.80 -44.24 -76.75
N PHE A 784 -15.31 -43.35 -75.90
CA PHE A 784 -16.29 -42.32 -76.27
C PHE A 784 -15.76 -41.34 -77.34
N VAL A 785 -14.50 -40.89 -77.23
CA VAL A 785 -13.90 -39.96 -78.22
C VAL A 785 -13.29 -40.65 -79.45
N ARG A 786 -13.28 -42.00 -79.49
CA ARG A 786 -12.60 -42.79 -80.54
C ARG A 786 -13.14 -42.54 -81.93
N GLU A 787 -14.46 -42.46 -82.09
CA GLU A 787 -15.10 -42.23 -83.40
C GLU A 787 -14.74 -40.86 -83.97
N ARG A 788 -14.79 -39.81 -83.11
CA ARG A 788 -14.39 -38.45 -83.48
C ARG A 788 -12.90 -38.36 -83.85
N ALA A 789 -12.02 -39.06 -83.13
CA ALA A 789 -10.60 -39.15 -83.46
C ALA A 789 -10.35 -39.87 -84.79
N ALA A 790 -11.02 -41.01 -85.02
CA ALA A 790 -10.93 -41.78 -86.26
C ALA A 790 -11.39 -40.99 -87.50
N GLY A 791 -12.44 -40.17 -87.36
CA GLY A 791 -12.91 -39.27 -88.42
C GLY A 791 -11.89 -38.23 -88.89
N HIS A 792 -10.88 -37.91 -88.06
CA HIS A 792 -9.76 -37.01 -88.37
C HIS A 792 -8.43 -37.77 -88.56
N GLY A 793 -8.46 -39.11 -88.61
CA GLY A 793 -7.25 -39.93 -88.69
C GLY A 793 -6.31 -39.83 -87.49
N ILE A 794 -6.78 -39.31 -86.35
CA ILE A 794 -5.96 -39.12 -85.14
C ILE A 794 -5.78 -40.47 -84.43
N ALA A 795 -4.54 -40.88 -84.21
CA ALA A 795 -4.23 -42.10 -83.49
C ALA A 795 -4.48 -41.92 -81.98
N LEU A 796 -5.43 -42.69 -81.43
CA LEU A 796 -5.85 -42.59 -80.03
C LEU A 796 -5.39 -43.82 -79.23
N GLY A 797 -4.59 -43.60 -78.19
CA GLY A 797 -4.03 -44.64 -77.33
C GLY A 797 -4.30 -44.43 -75.84
N ALA A 798 -4.26 -45.51 -75.06
CA ALA A 798 -4.25 -45.48 -73.60
C ALA A 798 -3.21 -46.47 -73.08
N ASP A 799 -2.32 -45.97 -72.22
CA ASP A 799 -1.23 -46.70 -71.59
C ASP A 799 -1.49 -46.70 -70.07
N LEU A 800 -2.01 -47.82 -69.58
CA LEU A 800 -2.53 -47.95 -68.23
C LEU A 800 -1.84 -49.14 -67.54
N PRO A 801 -1.15 -48.93 -66.42
CA PRO A 801 -0.48 -50.01 -65.71
C PRO A 801 -1.51 -50.92 -65.02
N ALA A 802 -1.18 -52.20 -64.89
CA ALA A 802 -2.10 -53.23 -64.38
C ALA A 802 -2.48 -53.06 -62.89
N ASP A 803 -1.70 -52.27 -62.14
CA ASP A 803 -1.85 -52.00 -60.71
C ASP A 803 -2.57 -50.66 -60.41
N LEU A 804 -3.16 -50.00 -61.42
CA LEU A 804 -3.85 -48.71 -61.24
C LEU A 804 -5.00 -48.78 -60.21
N GLY A 805 -5.60 -49.95 -60.02
CA GLY A 805 -6.50 -50.28 -58.90
C GLY A 805 -7.81 -49.48 -58.83
N THR A 806 -8.45 -49.51 -57.65
CA THR A 806 -9.62 -48.68 -57.33
C THR A 806 -9.22 -47.35 -56.71
N VAL A 807 -10.09 -46.35 -56.87
CA VAL A 807 -10.03 -45.03 -56.22
C VAL A 807 -11.38 -44.70 -55.59
N ILE A 808 -11.38 -43.86 -54.55
CA ILE A 808 -12.61 -43.32 -53.94
C ILE A 808 -12.73 -41.86 -54.37
N ALA A 809 -13.64 -41.59 -55.30
CA ALA A 809 -13.90 -40.27 -55.89
C ALA A 809 -15.30 -40.24 -56.52
N ASP A 810 -15.80 -39.09 -56.92
CA ASP A 810 -17.02 -39.00 -57.73
C ASP A 810 -16.70 -39.44 -59.17
N GLU A 811 -17.06 -40.69 -59.52
CA GLU A 811 -16.77 -41.24 -60.85
C GLU A 811 -17.33 -40.35 -61.97
N ARG A 812 -18.50 -39.73 -61.76
CA ARG A 812 -19.16 -38.92 -62.78
C ARG A 812 -18.37 -37.65 -63.05
N LYS A 813 -17.90 -36.96 -62.01
CA LYS A 813 -17.06 -35.76 -62.14
C LYS A 813 -15.67 -36.09 -62.65
N VAL A 814 -15.05 -37.21 -62.24
CA VAL A 814 -13.77 -37.67 -62.81
C VAL A 814 -13.91 -38.03 -64.30
N ARG A 815 -15.00 -38.69 -64.69
CA ARG A 815 -15.33 -38.96 -66.10
C ARG A 815 -15.54 -37.66 -66.89
N GLN A 816 -16.18 -36.65 -66.30
CA GLN A 816 -16.32 -35.33 -66.92
C GLN A 816 -14.97 -34.63 -67.12
N VAL A 817 -14.06 -34.66 -66.14
CA VAL A 817 -12.68 -34.16 -66.28
C VAL A 817 -12.00 -34.84 -67.47
N LEU A 818 -12.04 -36.18 -67.52
CA LEU A 818 -11.42 -36.97 -68.60
C LEU A 818 -12.00 -36.61 -69.97
N LEU A 819 -13.32 -36.49 -70.11
CA LEU A 819 -13.97 -36.10 -71.37
C LEU A 819 -13.65 -34.67 -71.78
N ASN A 820 -13.58 -33.72 -70.84
CA ASN A 820 -13.19 -32.34 -71.12
C ASN A 820 -11.73 -32.24 -71.60
N LEU A 821 -10.81 -33.02 -71.03
CA LEU A 821 -9.42 -33.06 -71.48
C LEU A 821 -9.27 -33.79 -72.83
N LEU A 822 -9.90 -34.95 -73.00
CA LEU A 822 -9.83 -35.77 -74.22
C LEU A 822 -10.48 -35.10 -75.43
N SER A 823 -11.65 -34.47 -75.26
CA SER A 823 -12.31 -33.75 -76.36
C SER A 823 -11.50 -32.54 -76.82
N ASN A 824 -10.88 -31.80 -75.90
CA ASN A 824 -9.94 -30.72 -76.22
C ASN A 824 -8.69 -31.26 -76.96
N ALA A 825 -8.07 -32.33 -76.46
CA ALA A 825 -6.90 -32.96 -77.08
C ALA A 825 -7.19 -33.38 -78.54
N VAL A 826 -8.32 -34.05 -78.79
CA VAL A 826 -8.75 -34.44 -80.15
C VAL A 826 -9.08 -33.21 -81.02
N LYS A 827 -9.76 -32.19 -80.46
CA LYS A 827 -10.17 -30.97 -81.18
C LYS A 827 -9.00 -30.11 -81.66
N PHE A 828 -7.91 -30.03 -80.89
CA PHE A 828 -6.77 -29.16 -81.17
C PHE A 828 -5.58 -29.88 -81.82
N THR A 829 -5.69 -31.19 -82.05
CA THR A 829 -4.75 -31.99 -82.84
C THR A 829 -5.10 -31.92 -84.33
N PRO A 830 -4.16 -31.61 -85.23
CA PRO A 830 -4.36 -31.71 -86.68
C PRO A 830 -4.56 -33.17 -87.14
N ASP A 831 -5.17 -33.34 -88.31
CA ASP A 831 -5.41 -34.65 -88.92
C ASP A 831 -4.13 -35.49 -89.02
N GLY A 832 -4.20 -36.77 -88.67
CA GLY A 832 -3.04 -37.68 -88.62
C GLY A 832 -2.13 -37.52 -87.39
N GLY A 833 -2.44 -36.63 -86.45
CA GLY A 833 -1.72 -36.51 -85.17
C GLY A 833 -2.03 -37.65 -84.18
N THR A 834 -1.53 -37.54 -82.95
CA THR A 834 -1.70 -38.57 -81.91
C THR A 834 -2.20 -37.99 -80.59
N VAL A 835 -3.13 -38.70 -79.93
CA VAL A 835 -3.59 -38.41 -78.57
C VAL A 835 -3.41 -39.66 -77.71
N GLY A 836 -2.75 -39.50 -76.55
CA GLY A 836 -2.47 -40.57 -75.60
C GLY A 836 -2.96 -40.23 -74.20
N VAL A 837 -3.51 -41.23 -73.49
CA VAL A 837 -3.72 -41.15 -72.04
C VAL A 837 -2.73 -42.05 -71.33
N HIS A 838 -1.96 -41.49 -70.39
CA HIS A 838 -1.15 -42.25 -69.46
C HIS A 838 -1.71 -42.10 -68.04
N ALA A 839 -1.61 -43.13 -67.22
CA ALA A 839 -1.96 -43.05 -65.81
C ALA A 839 -0.91 -43.71 -64.94
N ARG A 840 -0.65 -43.14 -63.75
CA ARG A 840 0.37 -43.62 -62.81
C ARG A 840 -0.17 -43.57 -61.39
N ARG A 841 -0.14 -44.71 -60.69
CA ARG A 841 -0.45 -44.77 -59.25
C ARG A 841 0.81 -44.47 -58.44
N GLY A 842 0.74 -43.49 -57.56
CA GLY A 842 1.72 -43.25 -56.51
C GLY A 842 1.18 -43.67 -55.13
N ASP A 843 2.00 -43.52 -54.08
CA ASP A 843 1.64 -43.92 -52.71
C ASP A 843 0.49 -43.08 -52.10
N SER A 844 0.35 -41.83 -52.55
CA SER A 844 -0.61 -40.85 -52.01
C SER A 844 -1.63 -40.33 -53.01
N GLU A 845 -1.37 -40.44 -54.31
CA GLU A 845 -2.19 -39.87 -55.38
C GLU A 845 -2.09 -40.71 -56.67
N VAL A 846 -3.16 -40.69 -57.47
CA VAL A 846 -3.13 -41.22 -58.84
C VAL A 846 -3.06 -40.05 -59.80
N GLU A 847 -2.04 -40.06 -60.66
CA GLU A 847 -1.84 -39.09 -61.73
C GLU A 847 -2.41 -39.65 -63.03
N VAL A 848 -3.13 -38.81 -63.78
CA VAL A 848 -3.61 -39.11 -65.13
C VAL A 848 -3.23 -37.96 -66.04
N SER A 849 -2.52 -38.24 -67.12
CA SER A 849 -2.10 -37.27 -68.12
C SER A 849 -2.72 -37.57 -69.48
N VAL A 850 -3.32 -36.55 -70.10
CA VAL A 850 -3.81 -36.58 -71.48
C VAL A 850 -2.85 -35.75 -72.31
N ARG A 851 -2.17 -36.40 -73.25
CA ARG A 851 -1.16 -35.80 -74.13
C ARG A 851 -1.64 -35.78 -75.58
N ASP A 852 -1.43 -34.66 -76.25
CA ASP A 852 -1.67 -34.47 -77.67
C ASP A 852 -0.41 -34.03 -78.42
N THR A 853 -0.45 -34.10 -79.76
CA THR A 853 0.54 -33.52 -80.68
C THR A 853 -0.05 -32.34 -81.45
N GLY A 854 -0.89 -31.55 -80.81
CA GLY A 854 -1.62 -30.45 -81.40
C GLY A 854 -0.83 -29.14 -81.51
N ILE A 855 -1.58 -28.05 -81.67
CA ILE A 855 -1.00 -26.70 -81.89
C ILE A 855 -0.14 -26.17 -80.73
N GLY A 856 -0.27 -26.73 -79.53
CA GLY A 856 0.38 -26.22 -78.32
C GLY A 856 -0.17 -24.87 -77.85
N ILE A 857 0.20 -24.46 -76.63
CA ILE A 857 -0.28 -23.24 -75.97
C ILE A 857 0.92 -22.38 -75.56
N ALA A 858 0.89 -21.08 -75.90
CA ALA A 858 1.95 -20.14 -75.59
C ALA A 858 2.13 -19.98 -74.06
N PRO A 859 3.37 -19.87 -73.53
CA PRO A 859 3.62 -19.83 -72.08
C PRO A 859 2.84 -18.74 -71.34
N GLU A 860 2.66 -17.58 -71.96
CA GLU A 860 1.87 -16.46 -71.43
C GLU A 860 0.38 -16.78 -71.25
N ASP A 861 -0.15 -17.81 -71.93
CA ASP A 861 -1.55 -18.21 -71.87
C ASP A 861 -1.80 -19.52 -71.13
N GLN A 862 -0.76 -20.31 -70.79
CA GLN A 862 -0.90 -21.59 -70.06
C GLN A 862 -1.53 -21.45 -68.67
N ALA A 863 -1.36 -20.31 -68.00
CA ALA A 863 -2.08 -20.04 -66.75
C ALA A 863 -3.55 -19.65 -66.97
N LYS A 864 -3.84 -19.00 -68.11
CA LYS A 864 -5.12 -18.37 -68.44
C LYS A 864 -6.15 -19.34 -69.02
N VAL A 865 -5.75 -20.52 -69.50
CA VAL A 865 -6.70 -21.54 -70.03
C VAL A 865 -7.62 -22.14 -68.96
N PHE A 866 -7.38 -21.84 -67.68
CA PHE A 866 -8.26 -22.19 -66.57
C PHE A 866 -9.18 -21.03 -66.12
N ASP A 867 -9.03 -19.83 -66.69
CA ASP A 867 -9.91 -18.68 -66.40
C ASP A 867 -11.30 -18.88 -67.03
N GLU A 868 -12.34 -18.39 -66.35
CA GLU A 868 -13.72 -18.50 -66.80
C GLU A 868 -13.97 -17.77 -68.13
N PHE A 869 -14.75 -18.40 -69.02
CA PHE A 869 -15.15 -17.88 -70.34
C PHE A 869 -13.99 -17.54 -71.28
N ARG A 870 -12.77 -18.02 -71.01
CA ARG A 870 -11.57 -17.62 -71.75
C ARG A 870 -11.20 -18.63 -72.84
N GLN A 871 -10.90 -18.11 -74.04
CA GLN A 871 -10.37 -18.88 -75.16
C GLN A 871 -9.04 -18.26 -75.62
N VAL A 872 -8.11 -19.11 -76.06
CA VAL A 872 -6.74 -18.73 -76.43
C VAL A 872 -6.50 -19.10 -77.90
N GLY A 873 -6.17 -18.11 -78.73
CA GLY A 873 -5.94 -18.28 -80.17
C GLY A 873 -6.13 -16.99 -80.98
N LYS A 874 -5.78 -17.01 -82.28
CA LYS A 874 -6.05 -15.88 -83.19
C LYS A 874 -7.49 -15.96 -83.72
N PRO A 875 -8.21 -14.82 -83.90
CA PRO A 875 -9.61 -14.82 -84.34
C PRO A 875 -9.90 -15.35 -85.75
N SER A 876 -8.88 -15.71 -86.53
CA SER A 876 -9.01 -16.10 -87.95
C SER A 876 -9.38 -17.57 -88.19
N ASP A 877 -9.27 -18.44 -87.17
CA ASP A 877 -9.67 -19.86 -87.27
C ASP A 877 -11.15 -20.04 -86.89
N GLN A 878 -12.05 -19.56 -87.75
CA GLN A 878 -13.50 -19.75 -87.60
C GLN A 878 -13.93 -21.20 -87.87
N SER A 879 -13.82 -22.10 -86.87
CA SER A 879 -14.58 -23.38 -86.80
C SER A 879 -14.42 -24.23 -85.52
N ARG A 880 -13.77 -23.74 -84.45
CA ARG A 880 -13.42 -24.57 -83.27
C ARG A 880 -14.26 -24.28 -82.02
N GLU A 881 -15.53 -24.68 -82.06
CA GLU A 881 -16.56 -24.57 -80.99
C GLU A 881 -16.08 -24.91 -79.57
N GLY A 882 -16.37 -24.04 -78.58
CA GLY A 882 -16.12 -24.31 -77.16
C GLY A 882 -16.65 -23.19 -76.28
N THR A 883 -16.90 -23.50 -75.00
CA THR A 883 -17.55 -22.59 -74.03
C THR A 883 -16.55 -21.77 -73.21
N GLY A 884 -15.31 -22.24 -73.09
CA GLY A 884 -14.31 -21.71 -72.16
C GLY A 884 -14.53 -22.13 -70.69
N LEU A 885 -15.52 -22.98 -70.39
CA LEU A 885 -15.84 -23.41 -69.03
C LEU A 885 -15.30 -24.80 -68.69
N GLY A 886 -15.15 -25.70 -69.68
CA GLY A 886 -14.79 -27.10 -69.45
C GLY A 886 -13.45 -27.32 -68.73
N LEU A 887 -12.43 -26.49 -68.97
CA LEU A 887 -11.14 -26.57 -68.25
C LEU A 887 -11.21 -25.98 -66.85
N THR A 888 -11.95 -24.88 -66.65
CA THR A 888 -12.21 -24.31 -65.32
C THR A 888 -12.97 -25.30 -64.44
N LEU A 889 -14.03 -25.91 -64.96
CA LEU A 889 -14.79 -26.97 -64.27
C LEU A 889 -13.91 -28.18 -63.97
N ALA A 890 -13.07 -28.61 -64.90
CA ALA A 890 -12.13 -29.71 -64.65
C ALA A 890 -11.20 -29.39 -63.47
N LYS A 891 -10.64 -28.18 -63.44
CA LYS A 891 -9.83 -27.71 -62.30
C LYS A 891 -10.63 -27.68 -61.00
N ARG A 892 -11.84 -27.11 -61.00
CA ARG A 892 -12.71 -27.04 -59.82
C ARG A 892 -13.11 -28.41 -59.28
N PHE A 893 -13.42 -29.37 -60.14
CA PHE A 893 -13.74 -30.73 -59.69
C PHE A 893 -12.51 -31.41 -59.09
N ILE A 894 -11.33 -31.26 -59.68
CA ILE A 894 -10.09 -31.81 -59.11
C ILE A 894 -9.73 -31.14 -57.77
N GLU A 895 -9.88 -29.82 -57.64
CA GLU A 895 -9.70 -29.08 -56.38
C GLU A 895 -10.67 -29.59 -55.28
N LEU A 896 -11.95 -29.81 -55.61
CA LEU A 896 -12.94 -30.37 -54.68
C LEU A 896 -12.62 -31.81 -54.22
N HIS A 897 -11.92 -32.59 -55.04
CA HIS A 897 -11.42 -33.91 -54.66
C HIS A 897 -10.12 -33.85 -53.83
N GLY A 898 -9.62 -32.65 -53.48
CA GLY A 898 -8.34 -32.47 -52.80
C GLY A 898 -7.12 -32.72 -53.70
N GLY A 899 -7.31 -32.69 -55.02
CA GLY A 899 -6.30 -32.92 -56.03
C GLY A 899 -5.69 -31.64 -56.62
N ARG A 900 -4.88 -31.79 -57.66
CA ARG A 900 -4.33 -30.68 -58.46
C ARG A 900 -4.35 -31.00 -59.96
N ILE A 901 -4.47 -29.98 -60.81
CA ILE A 901 -4.35 -30.07 -62.28
C ILE A 901 -3.33 -29.06 -62.79
N TRP A 902 -2.54 -29.45 -63.78
CA TRP A 902 -1.53 -28.59 -64.43
C TRP A 902 -1.40 -28.92 -65.92
N ILE A 903 -0.59 -28.12 -66.61
CA ILE A 903 -0.37 -28.17 -68.06
C ILE A 903 1.13 -28.06 -68.35
N GLU A 904 1.58 -28.85 -69.32
CA GLU A 904 2.91 -28.78 -69.93
C GLU A 904 2.72 -28.69 -71.45
N SER A 905 3.09 -27.58 -72.08
CA SER A 905 2.80 -27.34 -73.51
C SER A 905 3.91 -26.54 -74.19
N GLU A 906 4.15 -26.81 -75.47
CA GLU A 906 5.04 -26.03 -76.33
C GLU A 906 4.40 -25.84 -77.70
N VAL A 907 4.40 -24.59 -78.20
CA VAL A 907 3.76 -24.21 -79.47
C VAL A 907 4.32 -25.06 -80.62
N GLY A 908 3.43 -25.74 -81.35
CA GLY A 908 3.75 -26.64 -82.45
C GLY A 908 4.24 -28.04 -82.07
N LYS A 909 4.31 -28.39 -80.77
CA LYS A 909 4.68 -29.75 -80.29
C LYS A 909 3.56 -30.47 -79.52
N GLY A 910 2.45 -29.79 -79.26
CA GLY A 910 1.29 -30.31 -78.52
C GLY A 910 1.29 -29.96 -77.04
N THR A 911 0.29 -30.50 -76.34
CA THR A 911 0.00 -30.22 -74.92
C THR A 911 -0.12 -31.51 -74.13
N THR A 912 0.30 -31.48 -72.86
CA THR A 912 -0.02 -32.50 -71.86
C THR A 912 -0.77 -31.83 -70.71
N PHE A 913 -2.02 -32.23 -70.48
CA PHE A 913 -2.76 -31.88 -69.27
C PHE A 913 -2.68 -33.03 -68.29
N THR A 914 -2.23 -32.76 -67.06
CA THR A 914 -2.10 -33.78 -66.01
C THR A 914 -2.90 -33.38 -64.79
N PHE A 915 -3.69 -34.30 -64.25
CA PHE A 915 -4.34 -34.14 -62.95
C PHE A 915 -3.95 -35.25 -61.99
N ALA A 916 -3.94 -34.94 -60.70
CA ALA A 916 -3.70 -35.87 -59.60
C ALA A 916 -4.88 -35.84 -58.63
N ILE A 917 -5.37 -37.00 -58.21
CA ILE A 917 -6.41 -37.17 -57.18
C ILE A 917 -5.84 -38.01 -56.03
N PRO A 918 -6.06 -37.67 -54.75
CA PRO A 918 -5.60 -38.46 -53.62
C PRO A 918 -6.12 -39.91 -53.64
N VAL A 919 -5.23 -40.87 -53.37
CA VAL A 919 -5.64 -42.24 -53.06
C VAL A 919 -6.12 -42.25 -51.61
N ALA A 920 -7.45 -42.25 -51.41
CA ALA A 920 -8.01 -42.42 -50.09
C ALA A 920 -7.49 -43.73 -49.46
N LYS A 921 -6.80 -43.62 -48.31
CA LYS A 921 -6.44 -44.80 -47.52
C LYS A 921 -7.72 -45.51 -47.11
N SER A 922 -7.82 -46.80 -47.42
CA SER A 922 -8.86 -47.66 -46.84
C SER A 922 -8.85 -47.49 -45.32
N ALA A 923 -9.98 -47.08 -44.76
CA ALA A 923 -10.10 -46.85 -43.33
C ALA A 923 -10.01 -48.20 -42.61
N ALA A 924 -8.85 -48.48 -42.01
CA ALA A 924 -8.72 -49.58 -41.07
C ALA A 924 -9.76 -49.40 -39.97
N ALA A 925 -10.60 -50.41 -39.76
CA ALA A 925 -11.66 -50.37 -38.75
C ALA A 925 -11.05 -50.09 -37.36
N PRO A 926 -11.66 -49.21 -36.53
CA PRO A 926 -11.16 -48.94 -35.19
C PRO A 926 -11.30 -50.18 -34.30
N ALA A 927 -10.24 -50.47 -33.54
CA ALA A 927 -10.19 -51.50 -32.51
C ALA A 927 -10.55 -50.93 -31.13
#